data_AF-A0A0W0XQD2-F1
#
_entry.id   AF-A0A0W0XQD2-F1
#
_cell.length_a   1.000
_cell.length_b   1.000
_cell.length_c   1.000
_cell.angle_alpha   90.00
_cell.angle_beta   90.00
_cell.angle_gamma   90.00
#
_symmetry.space_group_name_H-M   'P 1'
#
loop_
_entity.id
_entity.type
_entity.pdbx_description
1 polymer ?
#
loop_
_entity_poly.entity_id
_entity_poly.type
_entity_poly.pdbx_seq_one_letter_code
_entity_poly.pdbx_strand_id
1 'polypeptide(L)'
;MMLSVDEIKQRRNAMTFDLGHDVVTLSFSFKTQLRFGVHFLQRVRIAQRHGTVIGELIESGCEPQLFVWWDKSPRPAPLPLHTSLVKEVDSFNRMYPPQVVEYLAKRFNNCPIKHLIAAGNSPLGQNDLQYLFHTNHLSFIERAEEHWSNWLVMACFYFENISKSIENYLQSHVELPLDVMEAVGAFSIDSGLDWQDFPQFKSGNDIVSEMDGINRQLDYLQSRAALPAGLSSQRESREKLVALLMAPLQKRLALLKQYQQVPLMKAWQKQPKLLQEKQAFESLFSNLHYRYSDAHSRIMQFIFNTWIEIQGQLNNYQQGQNQVILQKLSEYAYHEALKEAPPAGREVGQDSSPWPPYYLCAFVFALSHGDAFVKKTCTHLLIRTLLPEHVDSLVLVDFDQWCEKNQVGVYLLHEHLLKNEHFNRLKGALFDHGQQTFQFAMVKLMFCALKAMAALNKASPEIAAAQFANEALPALSELILNGYQPAIDFIVAGLQEPSQVGVFLGLDYNLAIALVSHYVDDNDLPKAWSFFRRLARLTCASGIKREALPPETVALLHIVFDDKAREAGLHVLIEQAKFGASDSMKDKAVKALQRAGQLIPVAALACVRYFIESREPKDNRILKFMRLASEADPAEAAYLNYLFLRQRKMIAPESLIKAASWGHRLALSELENYMGRYVEEKNTQLVKDFFIPALLDGKIQKYLPPDLVIKTVILMIDTQTEDDKPAYTAKMMSLFIHALKSENPPSRNTLITMLLAKSEGRFSAELCHELSQAIEPAPLPDKALPSPETQGIASVSFARQKGLFVRESLNEGVDDTRKTTPAASPGPHPL
;
A
#
# COMPACT_ATOMS: atom_id res chain seq x y z
N MET A 1 -8.40 45.65 29.23
CA MET A 1 -9.02 44.79 28.19
C MET A 1 -8.41 43.41 28.35
N MET A 2 -9.20 42.38 28.70
CA MET A 2 -8.70 41.00 28.78
C MET A 2 -8.60 40.42 27.36
N LEU A 3 -7.49 39.75 27.05
CA LEU A 3 -7.27 39.09 25.76
C LEU A 3 -8.26 37.94 25.58
N SER A 4 -8.71 37.68 24.34
CA SER A 4 -9.50 36.50 24.03
C SER A 4 -8.66 35.22 24.13
N VAL A 5 -9.30 34.05 24.26
CA VAL A 5 -8.61 32.75 24.31
C VAL A 5 -7.79 32.51 23.03
N ASP A 6 -8.30 32.93 21.87
CA ASP A 6 -7.61 32.76 20.60
C ASP A 6 -6.42 33.70 20.44
N GLU A 7 -6.53 34.95 20.91
CA GLU A 7 -5.40 35.88 20.98
C GLU A 7 -4.31 35.37 21.93
N ILE A 8 -4.71 34.75 23.04
CA ILE A 8 -3.78 34.10 23.98
C ILE A 8 -3.07 32.93 23.28
N LYS A 9 -3.79 32.06 22.56
CA LYS A 9 -3.21 30.93 21.81
C LYS A 9 -2.18 31.40 20.78
N GLN A 10 -2.50 32.40 19.96
CA GLN A 10 -1.58 32.94 18.95
C GLN A 10 -0.29 33.49 19.57
N ARG A 11 -0.41 34.21 20.69
CA ARG A 11 0.74 34.76 21.43
C ARG A 11 1.54 33.71 22.19
N ARG A 12 0.98 32.52 22.39
CA ARG A 12 1.67 31.41 23.07
C ARG A 12 2.56 30.63 22.13
N ASN A 13 2.14 30.35 20.90
CA ASN A 13 2.86 29.45 19.97
C ASN A 13 4.37 29.73 19.84
N ALA A 14 4.80 30.97 20.12
CA ALA A 14 6.20 31.31 20.35
C ALA A 14 6.33 32.32 21.52
N MET A 15 6.74 31.87 22.71
CA MET A 15 7.10 32.74 23.82
C MET A 15 8.60 32.94 23.91
N THR A 16 9.02 34.20 23.92
CA THR A 16 10.43 34.56 24.03
C THR A 16 10.85 34.77 25.49
N PHE A 17 11.76 33.93 25.97
CA PHE A 17 12.36 33.97 27.29
C PHE A 17 13.80 34.48 27.24
N ASP A 18 14.10 35.43 28.11
CA ASP A 18 15.45 35.92 28.29
C ASP A 18 16.11 35.13 29.42
N LEU A 19 17.10 34.30 29.08
CA LEU A 19 17.88 33.52 30.03
C LEU A 19 19.10 34.30 30.54
N GLY A 20 19.18 35.60 30.20
CA GLY A 20 20.20 36.61 30.51
C GLY A 20 21.60 36.36 29.96
N HIS A 21 21.77 35.30 29.17
CA HIS A 21 22.91 35.08 28.28
C HIS A 21 22.44 34.83 26.85
N ASP A 22 21.28 34.20 26.69
CA ASP A 22 20.60 33.98 25.41
C ASP A 22 19.11 34.26 25.51
N VAL A 23 18.53 34.64 24.36
CA VAL A 23 17.08 34.76 24.16
C VAL A 23 16.59 33.48 23.51
N VAL A 24 15.78 32.71 24.23
CA VAL A 24 15.24 31.44 23.75
C VAL A 24 13.76 31.59 23.46
N THR A 25 13.34 31.19 22.27
CA THR A 25 11.93 31.09 21.92
C THR A 25 11.43 29.71 22.29
N LEU A 26 10.60 29.64 23.32
CA LEU A 26 9.90 28.44 23.72
C LEU A 26 8.58 28.34 22.96
N SER A 27 8.31 27.17 22.43
CA SER A 27 7.03 26.84 21.82
C SER A 27 6.15 26.05 22.80
N PHE A 28 4.89 25.87 22.45
CA PHE A 28 3.99 24.96 23.13
C PHE A 28 3.31 24.11 22.08
N SER A 29 3.82 22.92 21.87
CA SER A 29 3.25 21.98 20.92
C SER A 29 2.44 20.91 21.63
N PHE A 30 1.40 20.49 20.94
CA PHE A 30 0.62 19.32 21.28
C PHE A 30 1.49 18.04 21.35
N LYS A 31 2.54 17.96 20.52
CA LYS A 31 3.50 16.84 20.50
C LYS A 31 4.22 16.66 21.84
N THR A 32 4.54 17.75 22.54
CA THR A 32 5.19 17.69 23.86
C THR A 32 4.23 17.40 24.99
N GLN A 33 2.99 17.87 24.89
CA GLN A 33 1.93 17.41 25.79
C GLN A 33 1.77 15.88 25.72
N LEU A 34 1.74 15.29 24.52
CA LEU A 34 1.67 13.83 24.34
C LEU A 34 2.90 13.13 24.93
N ARG A 35 4.10 13.63 24.61
CA ARG A 35 5.35 12.98 24.99
C ARG A 35 5.61 12.96 26.50
N PHE A 36 5.40 14.09 27.17
CA PHE A 36 5.76 14.23 28.58
C PHE A 36 4.55 14.20 29.52
N GLY A 37 3.33 14.23 28.97
CA GLY A 37 2.10 14.27 29.74
C GLY A 37 1.94 15.56 30.56
N VAL A 38 2.64 16.63 30.21
CA VAL A 38 2.60 17.91 30.94
C VAL A 38 2.21 19.07 30.03
N HIS A 39 1.50 20.03 30.61
CA HIS A 39 1.01 21.23 29.93
C HIS A 39 1.82 22.47 30.30
N PHE A 40 1.62 23.54 29.53
CA PHE A 40 2.10 24.86 29.91
C PHE A 40 1.53 25.28 31.27
N LEU A 41 2.40 25.82 32.12
CA LEU A 41 2.13 26.25 33.49
C LEU A 41 1.68 25.13 34.43
N GLN A 42 1.87 23.88 34.03
CA GLN A 42 1.66 22.76 34.94
C GLN A 42 2.77 22.73 36.00
N ARG A 43 2.36 22.54 37.25
CA ARG A 43 3.26 22.31 38.38
C ARG A 43 3.81 20.90 38.32
N VAL A 44 5.13 20.78 38.44
CA VAL A 44 5.85 19.51 38.38
C VAL A 44 6.80 19.37 39.55
N ARG A 45 7.04 18.11 39.94
CA ARG A 45 8.02 17.75 40.96
C ARG A 45 8.98 16.69 40.45
N ILE A 46 10.25 16.86 40.78
CA ILE A 46 11.30 15.84 40.71
C ILE A 46 11.84 15.63 42.13
N ALA A 47 12.35 14.43 42.48
CA ALA A 47 12.89 13.98 43.78
C ALA A 47 12.80 14.94 45.00
N GLN A 48 13.33 16.17 44.94
CA GLN A 48 13.19 17.22 45.96
C GLN A 48 13.01 18.67 45.43
N ARG A 49 12.67 18.88 44.14
CA ARG A 49 12.50 20.20 43.52
C ARG A 49 11.11 20.37 42.92
N HIS A 50 10.53 21.55 43.11
CA HIS A 50 9.25 21.95 42.55
C HIS A 50 9.46 23.03 41.50
N GLY A 51 8.73 22.94 40.40
CA GLY A 51 8.80 23.92 39.33
C GLY A 51 7.54 23.99 38.50
N THR A 52 7.53 24.96 37.60
CA THR A 52 6.44 25.22 36.65
C THR A 52 6.96 24.98 35.23
N VAL A 53 6.28 24.16 34.44
CA VAL A 53 6.61 23.99 33.01
C VAL A 53 6.27 25.29 32.28
N ILE A 54 7.22 25.86 31.57
CA ILE A 54 7.05 27.16 30.89
C ILE A 54 7.22 27.09 29.37
N GLY A 55 7.45 25.91 28.81
CA GLY A 55 7.46 25.64 27.37
C GLY A 55 8.45 24.58 26.96
N GLU A 56 8.71 24.48 25.67
CA GLU A 56 9.69 23.58 25.09
C GLU A 56 10.54 24.29 24.04
N LEU A 57 11.77 23.79 23.88
CA LEU A 57 12.62 24.16 22.77
C LEU A 57 12.56 23.04 21.72
N ILE A 58 12.23 23.41 20.48
CA ILE A 58 12.20 22.51 19.32
C ILE A 58 13.30 22.95 18.36
N GLU A 59 14.36 22.14 18.23
CA GLU A 59 15.44 22.34 17.28
C GLU A 59 15.38 21.29 16.17
N SER A 60 15.76 21.66 14.94
CA SER A 60 15.72 20.76 13.79
C SER A 60 16.62 19.54 14.00
N GLY A 61 16.06 18.34 13.86
CA GLY A 61 16.79 17.07 14.04
C GLY A 61 16.92 16.59 15.48
N CYS A 62 16.38 17.33 16.46
CA CYS A 62 16.46 16.98 17.88
C CYS A 62 15.08 16.67 18.49
N GLU A 63 15.09 15.89 19.56
CA GLU A 63 13.91 15.63 20.38
C GLU A 63 13.57 16.86 21.24
N PRO A 64 12.28 17.24 21.39
CA PRO A 64 11.93 18.45 22.12
C PRO A 64 12.35 18.43 23.59
N GLN A 65 12.87 19.55 24.07
CA GLN A 65 13.35 19.70 25.44
C GLN A 65 12.42 20.60 26.27
N LEU A 66 11.87 20.07 27.36
CA LEU A 66 11.02 20.84 28.27
C LEU A 66 11.83 21.89 29.04
N PHE A 67 11.27 23.08 29.21
CA PHE A 67 11.83 24.11 30.08
C PHE A 67 10.96 24.29 31.32
N VAL A 68 11.61 24.23 32.49
CA VAL A 68 10.97 24.29 33.79
C VAL A 68 11.54 25.45 34.59
N TRP A 69 10.65 26.27 35.15
CA TRP A 69 11.00 27.30 36.11
C TRP A 69 10.90 26.74 37.53
N TRP A 70 12.04 26.41 38.12
CA TRP A 70 12.11 25.91 39.50
C TRP A 70 11.85 27.03 40.52
N ASP A 71 11.12 26.75 41.60
CA ASP A 71 10.62 27.78 42.55
C ASP A 71 11.71 28.65 43.19
N LYS A 72 12.91 28.10 43.34
CA LYS A 72 14.07 28.80 43.92
C LYS A 72 15.06 29.30 42.86
N SER A 73 14.69 29.24 41.58
CA SER A 73 15.53 29.64 40.46
C SER A 73 15.12 31.03 39.95
N PRO A 74 16.09 31.91 39.66
CA PRO A 74 15.80 33.20 39.05
C PRO A 74 15.36 33.08 37.59
N ARG A 75 15.65 31.95 36.93
CA ARG A 75 15.40 31.72 35.49
C ARG A 75 14.93 30.29 35.23
N PRO A 76 14.18 30.05 34.15
CA PRO A 76 13.85 28.70 33.73
C PRO A 76 15.07 27.97 33.16
N ALA A 77 15.06 26.64 33.24
CA ALA A 77 16.14 25.79 32.76
C ALA A 77 15.59 24.59 31.98
N PRO A 78 16.34 24.07 31.00
CA PRO A 78 15.96 22.85 30.30
C PRO A 78 15.96 21.65 31.27
N LEU A 79 14.97 20.78 31.10
CA LEU A 79 14.84 19.51 31.80
C LEU A 79 15.52 18.41 30.97
N PRO A 80 16.40 17.59 31.57
CA PRO A 80 16.99 16.45 30.87
C PRO A 80 15.92 15.45 30.39
N LEU A 81 16.10 14.91 29.17
CA LEU A 81 15.14 14.10 28.40
C LEU A 81 14.64 12.81 29.10
N HIS A 82 15.26 12.40 30.21
CA HIS A 82 14.89 11.19 30.98
C HIS A 82 14.53 11.47 32.43
N THR A 83 14.26 12.72 32.78
CA THR A 83 13.88 13.06 34.15
C THR A 83 12.46 12.60 34.44
N SER A 84 12.27 11.66 35.37
CA SER A 84 10.94 11.22 35.80
C SER A 84 10.20 12.36 36.49
N LEU A 85 9.11 12.82 35.88
CA LEU A 85 8.24 13.85 36.43
C LEU A 85 7.10 13.20 37.22
N VAL A 86 6.91 13.64 38.45
CA VAL A 86 5.68 13.35 39.20
C VAL A 86 4.72 14.51 38.96
N LYS A 87 3.60 14.22 38.29
CA LYS A 87 2.49 15.17 38.18
C LYS A 87 1.85 15.29 39.56
N GLU A 88 1.92 16.45 40.20
CA GLU A 88 1.06 16.72 41.35
C GLU A 88 -0.31 17.11 40.81
N VAL A 89 -1.24 16.16 40.84
CA VAL A 89 -2.67 16.40 40.63
C VAL A 89 -3.27 16.67 42.00
N ASP A 90 -3.02 17.84 42.58
CA ASP A 90 -4.04 18.46 43.43
C ASP A 90 -3.76 19.89 43.90
N SER A 91 -4.86 20.64 43.87
CA SER A 91 -5.15 21.92 44.52
C SER A 91 -4.51 23.20 43.96
N PHE A 92 -5.40 24.13 43.60
CA PHE A 92 -5.23 25.57 43.41
C PHE A 92 -4.49 26.32 44.54
N ASN A 93 -3.88 25.62 45.50
CA ASN A 93 -3.38 26.16 46.77
C ASN A 93 -1.86 26.26 46.89
N ARG A 94 -1.08 25.98 45.84
CA ARG A 94 0.32 26.44 45.76
C ARG A 94 0.39 27.61 44.80
N MET A 95 0.59 28.81 45.35
CA MET A 95 0.81 30.01 44.53
C MET A 95 1.95 29.76 43.55
N TYR A 96 1.75 30.14 42.30
CA TYR A 96 2.84 30.23 41.33
C TYR A 96 3.94 31.14 41.88
N PRO A 97 5.23 30.84 41.65
CA PRO A 97 6.31 31.72 42.07
C PRO A 97 6.05 33.15 41.59
N PRO A 98 6.24 34.18 42.43
CA PRO A 98 5.98 35.57 42.06
C PRO A 98 6.62 35.96 40.73
N GLN A 99 7.83 35.45 40.44
CA GLN A 99 8.55 35.71 39.21
C GLN A 99 7.82 35.18 37.97
N VAL A 100 7.18 34.00 38.08
CA VAL A 100 6.35 33.43 36.99
C VAL A 100 5.08 34.25 36.81
N VAL A 101 4.44 34.64 37.92
CA VAL A 101 3.21 35.46 37.89
C VAL A 101 3.49 36.82 37.25
N GLU A 102 4.54 37.51 37.69
CA GLU A 102 4.97 38.82 37.20
C GLU A 102 5.35 38.76 35.71
N TYR A 103 6.09 37.73 35.30
CA TYR A 103 6.46 37.53 33.90
C TYR A 103 5.23 37.34 33.01
N LEU A 104 4.29 36.49 33.43
CA LEU A 104 3.06 36.24 32.66
C LEU A 104 2.14 37.46 32.66
N ALA A 105 2.02 38.16 33.78
CA ALA A 105 1.24 39.39 33.89
C ALA A 105 1.76 40.45 32.91
N LYS A 106 3.09 40.59 32.79
CA LYS A 106 3.74 41.49 31.83
C LYS A 106 3.51 41.08 30.37
N ARG A 107 3.50 39.77 30.07
CA ARG A 107 3.34 39.27 28.68
C ARG A 107 1.89 39.20 28.20
N PHE A 108 0.95 38.91 29.09
CA PHE A 108 -0.47 38.67 28.77
C PHE A 108 -1.41 39.73 29.37
N ASN A 109 -0.93 40.94 29.63
CA ASN A 109 -1.72 42.06 30.14
C ASN A 109 -2.58 41.68 31.37
N ASN A 110 -1.95 41.12 32.40
CA ASN A 110 -2.59 40.67 33.64
C ASN A 110 -3.68 39.59 33.45
N CYS A 111 -3.60 38.78 32.37
CA CYS A 111 -4.48 37.63 32.20
C CYS A 111 -4.33 36.64 33.37
N PRO A 112 -5.42 36.21 34.03
CA PRO A 112 -5.34 35.25 35.12
C PRO A 112 -4.72 33.92 34.67
N ILE A 113 -3.80 33.37 35.47
CA ILE A 113 -3.06 32.14 35.13
C ILE A 113 -3.99 30.96 34.81
N LYS A 114 -5.15 30.85 35.47
CA LYS A 114 -6.16 29.83 35.17
C LYS A 114 -6.62 29.83 33.70
N HIS A 115 -6.73 31.00 33.06
CA HIS A 115 -7.11 31.09 31.65
C HIS A 115 -5.97 30.68 30.73
N LEU A 116 -4.72 30.93 31.14
CA LEU A 116 -3.54 30.45 30.44
C LEU A 116 -3.40 28.92 30.56
N ILE A 117 -3.73 28.32 31.70
CA ILE A 117 -3.75 26.85 31.84
C ILE A 117 -4.82 26.25 30.91
N ALA A 118 -6.05 26.78 30.94
CA ALA A 118 -7.15 26.28 30.12
C ALA A 118 -6.83 26.36 28.61
N ALA A 119 -6.26 27.47 28.14
CA ALA A 119 -5.81 27.61 26.76
C ALA A 119 -4.67 26.64 26.39
N GLY A 120 -3.98 26.05 27.38
CA GLY A 120 -2.86 25.13 27.21
C GLY A 120 -3.23 23.67 27.20
N ASN A 121 -4.49 23.38 27.45
CA ASN A 121 -5.08 22.05 27.41
C ASN A 121 -5.87 21.83 26.11
N SER A 122 -5.62 22.65 25.07
CA SER A 122 -6.31 22.58 23.79
C SER A 122 -5.72 21.46 22.91
N PRO A 123 -6.53 20.59 22.29
CA PRO A 123 -7.99 20.59 22.29
C PRO A 123 -8.62 19.99 23.56
N LEU A 124 -8.01 18.94 24.10
CA LEU A 124 -8.40 18.25 25.34
C LEU A 124 -7.16 17.74 26.10
N GLY A 125 -7.23 17.66 27.42
CA GLY A 125 -6.25 17.01 28.28
C GLY A 125 -6.63 15.57 28.65
N GLN A 126 -5.68 14.80 29.20
CA GLN A 126 -5.94 13.42 29.65
C GLN A 126 -7.12 13.33 30.64
N ASN A 127 -7.29 14.33 31.50
CA ASN A 127 -8.36 14.39 32.51
C ASN A 127 -9.74 14.71 31.93
N ASP A 128 -9.78 15.22 30.70
CA ASP A 128 -11.03 15.56 30.01
C ASP A 128 -11.64 14.33 29.33
N LEU A 129 -10.83 13.29 29.03
CA LEU A 129 -11.25 12.08 28.32
C LEU A 129 -12.36 11.31 29.03
N GLN A 130 -12.39 11.33 30.36
CA GLN A 130 -13.42 10.64 31.15
C GLN A 130 -14.80 11.30 31.05
N TYR A 131 -14.87 12.57 30.62
CA TYR A 131 -16.11 13.33 30.50
C TYR A 131 -16.63 13.43 29.07
N LEU A 132 -15.85 12.93 28.10
CA LEU A 132 -16.09 13.11 26.66
C LEU A 132 -17.43 12.55 26.18
N PHE A 133 -17.88 11.44 26.75
CA PHE A 133 -19.15 10.77 26.38
C PHE A 133 -20.23 10.95 27.45
N HIS A 134 -20.07 11.93 28.34
CA HIS A 134 -21.13 12.30 29.27
C HIS A 134 -22.09 13.29 28.59
N THR A 135 -23.37 12.98 28.60
CA THR A 135 -24.42 13.81 27.98
C THR A 135 -24.52 15.23 28.55
N ASN A 136 -24.10 15.46 29.80
CA ASN A 136 -24.05 16.79 30.41
C ASN A 136 -22.81 17.62 30.03
N HIS A 137 -21.90 17.07 29.22
CA HIS A 137 -20.64 17.71 28.89
C HIS A 137 -20.30 17.70 27.39
N LEU A 138 -21.31 17.94 26.54
CA LEU A 138 -21.13 18.07 25.08
C LEU A 138 -20.09 19.12 24.66
N SER A 139 -19.80 20.11 25.52
CA SER A 139 -18.74 21.10 25.29
C SER A 139 -17.32 20.52 25.21
N PHE A 140 -17.09 19.26 25.62
CA PHE A 140 -15.83 18.57 25.32
C PHE A 140 -15.80 18.05 23.87
N ILE A 141 -16.93 17.56 23.36
CA ILE A 141 -17.08 17.13 21.96
C ILE A 141 -16.94 18.34 21.02
N GLU A 142 -17.62 19.44 21.32
CA GLU A 142 -17.52 20.68 20.52
C GLU A 142 -16.07 21.17 20.41
N ARG A 143 -15.33 21.18 21.53
CA ARG A 143 -13.90 21.54 21.53
C ARG A 143 -13.01 20.55 20.78
N ALA A 144 -13.35 19.27 20.77
CA ALA A 144 -12.63 18.28 19.99
C ALA A 144 -12.87 18.48 18.48
N GLU A 145 -14.11 18.78 18.09
CA GLU A 145 -14.50 19.02 16.69
C GLU A 145 -13.95 20.34 16.14
N GLU A 146 -13.94 21.42 16.94
CA GLU A 146 -13.27 22.70 16.59
C GLU A 146 -11.77 22.52 16.28
N HIS A 147 -11.17 21.44 16.77
CA HIS A 147 -9.75 21.15 16.68
C HIS A 147 -9.48 19.72 16.22
N TRP A 148 -10.26 19.29 15.22
CA TRP A 148 -10.36 17.92 14.75
C TRP A 148 -9.00 17.22 14.51
N SER A 149 -8.08 17.83 13.76
CA SER A 149 -6.78 17.23 13.48
C SER A 149 -5.95 16.95 14.73
N ASN A 150 -5.99 17.84 15.73
CA ASN A 150 -5.29 17.62 17.00
C ASN A 150 -6.01 16.56 17.85
N TRP A 151 -7.34 16.54 17.79
CA TRP A 151 -8.16 15.51 18.42
C TRP A 151 -7.83 14.10 17.91
N LEU A 152 -7.74 13.89 16.59
CA LEU A 152 -7.42 12.57 16.00
C LEU A 152 -6.07 12.03 16.47
N VAL A 153 -5.04 12.88 16.51
CA VAL A 153 -3.71 12.51 17.01
C VAL A 153 -3.79 12.15 18.50
N MET A 154 -4.57 12.89 19.29
CA MET A 154 -4.82 12.55 20.69
C MET A 154 -5.53 11.21 20.83
N ALA A 155 -6.53 10.96 19.98
CA ALA A 155 -7.35 9.78 20.03
C ALA A 155 -6.54 8.51 19.73
N CYS A 156 -5.61 8.60 18.78
CA CYS A 156 -4.63 7.54 18.50
C CYS A 156 -3.68 7.31 19.69
N PHE A 157 -3.24 8.39 20.37
CA PHE A 157 -2.30 8.29 21.48
C PHE A 157 -2.93 7.71 22.75
N TYR A 158 -4.15 8.13 23.09
CA TYR A 158 -4.90 7.62 24.25
C TYR A 158 -5.93 6.54 23.87
N PHE A 159 -5.64 5.77 22.81
CA PHE A 159 -6.55 4.81 22.21
C PHE A 159 -7.21 3.88 23.25
N GLU A 160 -6.44 3.31 24.17
CA GLU A 160 -6.97 2.41 25.22
C GLU A 160 -7.96 3.08 26.16
N ASN A 161 -7.67 4.32 26.59
CA ASN A 161 -8.53 5.06 27.50
C ASN A 161 -9.85 5.42 26.83
N ILE A 162 -9.81 5.90 25.59
CA ILE A 162 -11.02 6.30 24.86
C ILE A 162 -11.81 5.06 24.46
N SER A 163 -11.15 3.97 24.03
CA SER A 163 -11.77 2.67 23.79
C SER A 163 -12.56 2.21 25.02
N LYS A 164 -11.93 2.19 26.21
CA LYS A 164 -12.60 1.83 27.46
C LYS A 164 -13.77 2.76 27.79
N SER A 165 -13.64 4.07 27.55
CA SER A 165 -14.73 5.02 27.73
C SER A 165 -15.91 4.74 26.78
N ILE A 166 -15.64 4.35 25.53
CA ILE A 166 -16.67 3.90 24.60
C ILE A 166 -17.34 2.62 25.09
N GLU A 167 -16.57 1.62 25.50
CA GLU A 167 -17.16 0.37 25.99
C GLU A 167 -18.09 0.62 27.17
N ASN A 168 -17.67 1.45 28.13
CA ASN A 168 -18.49 1.83 29.27
C ASN A 168 -19.75 2.58 28.83
N TYR A 169 -19.63 3.47 27.83
CA TYR A 169 -20.76 4.21 27.27
C TYR A 169 -21.75 3.27 26.56
N LEU A 170 -21.27 2.36 25.71
CA LEU A 170 -22.12 1.39 25.02
C LEU A 170 -22.77 0.44 26.01
N GLN A 171 -22.03 -0.09 26.98
CA GLN A 171 -22.56 -1.02 27.99
C GLN A 171 -23.70 -0.38 28.80
N SER A 172 -23.62 0.91 29.13
CA SER A 172 -24.69 1.61 29.85
C SER A 172 -25.93 1.90 28.99
N HIS A 173 -25.84 1.79 27.66
CA HIS A 173 -26.93 2.09 26.71
C HIS A 173 -27.52 0.85 26.02
N VAL A 174 -26.77 -0.27 25.89
CA VAL A 174 -27.28 -1.54 25.34
C VAL A 174 -28.43 -2.11 26.19
N GLU A 175 -28.42 -1.85 27.51
CA GLU A 175 -29.41 -2.37 28.46
C GLU A 175 -30.73 -1.57 28.52
N LEU A 176 -30.86 -0.47 27.78
CA LEU A 176 -32.04 0.41 27.79
C LEU A 176 -32.79 0.37 26.44
N PRO A 177 -34.13 0.23 26.40
CA PRO A 177 -34.88 0.34 25.15
C PRO A 177 -34.92 1.81 24.67
N LEU A 178 -34.31 2.12 23.52
CA LEU A 178 -34.25 3.46 22.93
C LEU A 178 -35.65 4.06 22.72
N ASP A 179 -36.63 3.23 22.38
CA ASP A 179 -38.04 3.58 22.18
C ASP A 179 -38.69 4.14 23.46
N VAL A 180 -38.29 3.65 24.63
CA VAL A 180 -38.70 4.22 25.93
C VAL A 180 -37.98 5.54 26.16
N MET A 181 -36.73 5.66 25.70
CA MET A 181 -35.94 6.89 25.81
C MET A 181 -36.50 8.04 24.97
N GLU A 182 -36.83 7.76 23.71
CA GLU A 182 -37.45 8.69 22.77
C GLU A 182 -38.86 9.11 23.22
N ALA A 183 -39.67 8.15 23.66
CA ALA A 183 -41.02 8.43 24.11
C ALA A 183 -41.04 9.35 25.35
N VAL A 184 -40.19 9.10 26.35
CA VAL A 184 -40.12 9.97 27.55
C VAL A 184 -39.60 11.37 27.17
N GLY A 185 -38.66 11.50 26.22
CA GLY A 185 -38.18 12.79 25.75
C GLY A 185 -39.21 13.61 24.99
N ALA A 186 -39.86 13.00 24.00
CA ALA A 186 -40.93 13.61 23.24
C ALA A 186 -42.08 14.05 24.16
N PHE A 187 -42.53 13.15 25.04
CA PHE A 187 -43.62 13.48 25.96
C PHE A 187 -43.24 14.49 27.04
N SER A 188 -41.98 14.56 27.48
CA SER A 188 -41.50 15.60 28.41
C SER A 188 -41.53 16.99 27.77
N ILE A 189 -41.06 17.11 26.52
CA ILE A 189 -41.10 18.37 25.76
C ILE A 189 -42.56 18.79 25.53
N ASP A 190 -43.39 17.87 25.03
CA ASP A 190 -44.79 18.15 24.71
C ASP A 190 -45.64 18.45 25.94
N SER A 191 -45.36 17.83 27.09
CA SER A 191 -46.13 18.03 28.33
C SER A 191 -45.73 19.25 29.15
N GLY A 192 -44.57 19.85 28.83
CA GLY A 192 -43.97 20.96 29.58
C GLY A 192 -43.51 20.58 30.99
N LEU A 193 -43.46 19.28 31.34
CA LEU A 193 -42.93 18.80 32.61
C LEU A 193 -41.45 18.45 32.44
N ASP A 194 -40.60 19.09 33.25
CA ASP A 194 -39.19 18.73 33.33
C ASP A 194 -39.05 17.45 34.14
N TRP A 195 -38.54 16.40 33.51
CA TRP A 195 -38.35 15.13 34.18
C TRP A 195 -37.20 15.18 35.22
N GLN A 196 -36.37 16.22 35.19
CA GLN A 196 -35.38 16.48 36.24
C GLN A 196 -36.00 16.91 37.57
N ASP A 197 -37.27 17.34 37.57
CA ASP A 197 -38.03 17.64 38.79
C ASP A 197 -38.55 16.38 39.50
N PHE A 198 -38.33 15.19 38.93
CA PHE A 198 -38.71 13.93 39.58
C PHE A 198 -37.68 13.58 40.68
N PRO A 199 -38.10 13.43 41.95
CA PRO A 199 -37.20 13.13 43.04
C PRO A 199 -36.54 11.77 42.83
N GLN A 200 -35.20 11.74 42.82
CA GLN A 200 -34.43 10.50 42.80
C GLN A 200 -34.48 9.81 44.16
N PHE A 201 -34.70 8.51 44.14
CA PHE A 201 -34.67 7.69 45.35
C PHE A 201 -33.22 7.41 45.76
N LYS A 202 -32.89 7.60 47.04
CA LYS A 202 -31.67 7.07 47.63
C LYS A 202 -31.99 5.68 48.17
N SER A 203 -31.37 4.65 47.60
CA SER A 203 -31.64 3.29 48.04
C SER A 203 -31.28 3.08 49.51
N GLY A 204 -32.27 2.69 50.30
CA GLY A 204 -32.07 2.26 51.68
C GLY A 204 -31.40 0.89 51.72
N ASN A 205 -30.81 0.55 52.87
CA ASN A 205 -30.10 -0.72 53.06
C ASN A 205 -31.05 -1.91 53.28
N ASP A 206 -32.37 -1.69 53.37
CA ASP A 206 -33.37 -2.74 53.58
C ASP A 206 -34.51 -2.70 52.54
N ILE A 207 -35.20 -3.83 52.40
CA ILE A 207 -36.24 -4.03 51.37
C ILE A 207 -37.49 -3.18 51.66
N VAL A 208 -37.79 -2.92 52.93
CA VAL A 208 -38.99 -2.17 53.35
C VAL A 208 -38.83 -0.70 53.01
N SER A 209 -37.67 -0.09 53.31
CA SER A 209 -37.34 1.28 52.92
C SER A 209 -37.24 1.44 51.41
N GLU A 210 -36.78 0.42 50.68
CA GLU A 210 -36.79 0.41 49.21
C GLU A 210 -38.22 0.41 48.65
N MET A 211 -39.12 -0.41 49.19
CA MET A 211 -40.53 -0.42 48.80
C MET A 211 -41.24 0.91 49.11
N ASP A 212 -41.01 1.50 50.29
CA ASP A 212 -41.58 2.79 50.69
C ASP A 212 -41.09 3.93 49.79
N GLY A 213 -39.82 3.89 49.40
CA GLY A 213 -39.23 4.80 48.44
C GLY A 213 -39.91 4.78 47.07
N ILE A 214 -40.09 3.58 46.53
CA ILE A 214 -40.77 3.36 45.25
C ILE A 214 -42.22 3.84 45.30
N ASN A 215 -42.94 3.57 46.40
CA ASN A 215 -44.32 4.05 46.57
C ASN A 215 -44.39 5.59 46.56
N ARG A 216 -43.50 6.28 47.27
CA ARG A 216 -43.46 7.76 47.26
C ARG A 216 -43.19 8.34 45.86
N GLN A 217 -42.34 7.69 45.08
CA GLN A 217 -42.09 8.10 43.69
C GLN A 217 -43.31 7.85 42.79
N LEU A 218 -44.00 6.72 42.94
CA LEU A 218 -45.25 6.44 42.22
C LEU A 218 -46.33 7.47 42.53
N ASP A 219 -46.50 7.82 43.82
CA ASP A 219 -47.47 8.83 44.26
C ASP A 219 -47.13 10.21 43.69
N TYR A 220 -45.86 10.58 43.69
CA TYR A 220 -45.38 11.83 43.09
C TYR A 220 -45.67 11.88 41.58
N LEU A 221 -45.36 10.81 40.84
CA LEU A 221 -45.63 10.71 39.40
C LEU A 221 -47.13 10.82 39.09
N GLN A 222 -47.98 10.15 39.86
CA GLN A 222 -49.44 10.27 39.73
C GLN A 222 -49.93 11.70 40.00
N SER A 223 -49.37 12.37 41.01
CA SER A 223 -49.71 13.76 41.31
C SER A 223 -49.36 14.72 40.17
N ARG A 224 -48.27 14.44 39.43
CA ARG A 224 -47.85 15.22 38.27
C ARG A 224 -48.75 14.99 37.06
N ALA A 225 -49.25 13.76 36.85
CA ALA A 225 -50.26 13.49 35.81
C ALA A 225 -51.56 14.28 36.03
N ALA A 226 -51.95 14.48 37.29
CA ALA A 226 -53.19 15.16 37.67
C ALA A 226 -53.15 16.70 37.60
N LEU A 227 -52.00 17.31 37.25
CA LEU A 227 -51.89 18.76 37.13
C LEU A 227 -52.76 19.30 35.97
N PRO A 228 -53.39 20.48 36.11
CA PRO A 228 -54.09 21.12 35.00
C PRO A 228 -53.13 21.39 33.83
N ALA A 229 -53.58 21.18 32.59
CA ALA A 229 -52.81 21.48 31.38
C ALA A 229 -53.59 22.49 30.51
N GLY A 230 -52.87 23.39 29.83
CA GLY A 230 -53.47 24.45 29.02
C GLY A 230 -54.07 23.95 27.69
N LEU A 231 -53.61 22.80 27.20
CA LEU A 231 -54.07 22.14 25.96
C LEU A 231 -54.31 20.64 26.20
N SER A 232 -55.26 20.05 25.47
CA SER A 232 -55.59 18.62 25.56
C SER A 232 -54.43 17.70 25.13
N SER A 233 -53.66 18.09 24.12
CA SER A 233 -52.46 17.38 23.66
C SER A 233 -51.37 17.30 24.75
N GLN A 234 -51.17 18.40 25.50
CA GLN A 234 -50.21 18.43 26.61
C GLN A 234 -50.62 17.51 27.75
N ARG A 235 -51.93 17.38 28.01
CA ARG A 235 -52.47 16.44 29.00
C ARG A 235 -52.24 14.99 28.59
N GLU A 236 -52.49 14.66 27.33
CA GLU A 236 -52.27 13.31 26.81
C GLU A 236 -50.78 12.92 26.84
N SER A 237 -49.89 13.82 26.40
CA SER A 237 -48.44 13.61 26.51
C SER A 237 -47.98 13.48 27.96
N ARG A 238 -48.56 14.25 28.89
CA ARG A 238 -48.28 14.15 30.34
C ARG A 238 -48.70 12.80 30.91
N GLU A 239 -49.89 12.31 30.57
CA GLU A 239 -50.40 11.02 31.03
C GLU A 239 -49.54 9.87 30.48
N LYS A 240 -49.13 9.94 29.20
CA LYS A 240 -48.21 8.97 28.57
C LYS A 240 -46.81 8.98 29.20
N LEU A 241 -46.25 10.16 29.47
CA LEU A 241 -44.96 10.33 30.16
C LEU A 241 -44.98 9.66 31.54
N VAL A 242 -46.02 9.94 32.32
CA VAL A 242 -46.16 9.39 33.68
C VAL A 242 -46.35 7.87 33.63
N ALA A 243 -47.17 7.35 32.71
CA ALA A 243 -47.35 5.91 32.55
C ALA A 243 -46.04 5.17 32.23
N LEU A 244 -45.21 5.74 31.34
CA LEU A 244 -43.91 5.18 30.98
C LEU A 244 -42.94 5.13 32.17
N LEU A 245 -42.87 6.20 32.96
CA LEU A 245 -42.01 6.27 34.14
C LEU A 245 -42.49 5.39 35.29
N MET A 246 -43.80 5.16 35.42
CA MET A 246 -44.39 4.31 36.45
C MET A 246 -44.20 2.81 36.19
N ALA A 247 -44.17 2.36 34.93
CA ALA A 247 -44.07 0.94 34.60
C ALA A 247 -42.86 0.21 35.22
N PRO A 248 -41.61 0.73 35.14
CA PRO A 248 -40.45 0.09 35.77
C PRO A 248 -40.52 0.12 37.31
N LEU A 249 -41.05 1.20 37.90
CA LEU A 249 -41.28 1.30 39.35
C LEU A 249 -42.27 0.24 39.84
N GLN A 250 -43.37 0.04 39.11
CA GLN A 250 -44.38 -0.97 39.43
C GLN A 250 -43.82 -2.39 39.29
N LYS A 251 -43.02 -2.66 38.24
CA LYS A 251 -42.34 -3.94 38.06
C LYS A 251 -41.37 -4.25 39.20
N ARG A 252 -40.57 -3.27 39.62
CA ARG A 252 -39.65 -3.39 40.76
C ARG A 252 -40.39 -3.63 42.08
N LEU A 253 -41.45 -2.87 42.33
CA LEU A 253 -42.30 -3.02 43.52
C LEU A 253 -42.93 -4.41 43.59
N ALA A 254 -43.42 -4.94 42.46
CA ALA A 254 -43.99 -6.28 42.39
C ALA A 254 -42.96 -7.37 42.74
N LEU A 255 -41.72 -7.24 42.26
CA LEU A 255 -40.63 -8.16 42.57
C LEU A 255 -40.22 -8.11 44.05
N LEU A 256 -40.12 -6.91 44.64
CA LEU A 256 -39.81 -6.75 46.07
C LEU A 256 -40.91 -7.35 46.97
N LYS A 257 -42.19 -7.14 46.61
CA LYS A 257 -43.34 -7.76 47.29
C LYS A 257 -43.30 -9.29 47.21
N GLN A 258 -42.98 -9.85 46.04
CA GLN A 258 -42.82 -11.29 45.90
C GLN A 258 -41.71 -11.82 46.80
N TYR A 259 -40.57 -11.13 46.87
CA TYR A 259 -39.44 -11.54 47.70
C TYR A 259 -39.74 -11.50 49.20
N GLN A 260 -40.46 -10.47 49.67
CA GLN A 260 -40.91 -10.37 51.06
C GLN A 260 -41.74 -11.60 51.49
N GLN A 261 -42.37 -12.29 50.54
CA GLN A 261 -43.23 -13.46 50.77
C GLN A 261 -42.49 -14.81 50.62
N VAL A 262 -41.22 -14.84 50.18
CA VAL A 262 -40.47 -16.09 49.96
C VAL A 262 -39.63 -16.47 51.19
N PRO A 263 -39.63 -17.75 51.65
CA PRO A 263 -38.78 -18.19 52.75
C PRO A 263 -37.27 -18.02 52.46
N LEU A 264 -36.50 -17.65 53.49
CA LEU A 264 -35.13 -17.13 53.43
C LEU A 264 -34.20 -17.87 52.45
N MET A 265 -34.21 -19.21 52.45
CA MET A 265 -33.34 -20.04 51.60
C MET A 265 -33.60 -19.90 50.09
N LYS A 266 -34.85 -19.69 49.67
CA LYS A 266 -35.20 -19.43 48.25
C LYS A 266 -35.00 -17.95 47.88
N ALA A 267 -34.95 -17.08 48.88
CA ALA A 267 -34.66 -15.66 48.73
C ALA A 267 -33.19 -15.45 48.30
N TRP A 268 -32.25 -16.14 48.97
CA TRP A 268 -30.81 -16.12 48.62
C TRP A 268 -30.52 -16.53 47.17
N GLN A 269 -31.20 -17.54 46.63
CA GLN A 269 -31.02 -17.98 45.23
C GLN A 269 -31.50 -16.95 44.19
N LYS A 270 -32.41 -16.04 44.57
CA LYS A 270 -32.95 -14.99 43.69
C LYS A 270 -32.25 -13.64 43.86
N GLN A 271 -31.35 -13.51 44.83
CA GLN A 271 -30.60 -12.30 45.15
C GLN A 271 -29.78 -11.73 43.97
N PRO A 272 -29.11 -12.54 43.12
CA PRO A 272 -28.41 -12.04 41.94
C PRO A 272 -29.35 -11.38 40.93
N LYS A 273 -30.52 -11.99 40.68
CA LYS A 273 -31.56 -11.42 39.80
C LYS A 273 -32.14 -10.13 40.37
N LEU A 274 -32.25 -10.05 41.70
CA LEU A 274 -32.70 -8.86 42.42
C LEU A 274 -31.69 -7.71 42.34
N LEU A 275 -30.41 -8.02 42.42
CA LEU A 275 -29.32 -7.06 42.22
C LEU A 275 -29.26 -6.59 40.76
N GLN A 276 -29.41 -7.51 39.80
CA GLN A 276 -29.42 -7.19 38.38
C GLN A 276 -30.61 -6.30 38.00
N GLU A 277 -31.83 -6.61 38.47
CA GLU A 277 -33.00 -5.76 38.25
C GLU A 277 -32.93 -4.44 39.05
N LYS A 278 -32.21 -4.42 40.20
CA LYS A 278 -31.94 -3.18 40.93
C LYS A 278 -30.99 -2.30 40.15
N GLN A 279 -29.91 -2.86 39.60
CA GLN A 279 -28.93 -2.17 38.78
C GLN A 279 -29.56 -1.71 37.46
N ALA A 280 -30.41 -2.50 36.82
CA ALA A 280 -31.15 -2.10 35.62
C ALA A 280 -32.19 -1.01 35.92
N PHE A 281 -32.85 -1.06 37.08
CA PHE A 281 -33.77 -0.02 37.54
C PHE A 281 -33.04 1.27 37.93
N GLU A 282 -31.96 1.16 38.70
CA GLU A 282 -31.12 2.29 39.07
C GLU A 282 -30.46 2.87 37.81
N SER A 283 -30.04 2.07 36.81
CA SER A 283 -29.53 2.56 35.53
C SER A 283 -30.63 3.24 34.70
N LEU A 284 -31.85 2.71 34.66
CA LEU A 284 -33.02 3.35 34.05
C LEU A 284 -33.30 4.75 34.64
N PHE A 285 -33.10 4.96 35.94
CA PHE A 285 -33.37 6.25 36.62
C PHE A 285 -32.12 7.14 36.82
N SER A 286 -30.92 6.56 36.82
CA SER A 286 -29.63 7.26 36.90
C SER A 286 -29.12 7.67 35.52
N ASN A 287 -29.50 6.94 34.46
CA ASN A 287 -29.40 7.43 33.10
C ASN A 287 -30.51 8.45 32.87
N LEU A 288 -30.20 9.65 33.37
CA LEU A 288 -30.76 10.95 33.10
C LEU A 288 -30.73 11.32 31.58
N HIS A 289 -30.90 10.37 30.66
CA HIS A 289 -30.76 10.55 29.20
C HIS A 289 -32.07 10.85 28.46
N TYR A 290 -33.19 10.90 29.17
CA TYR A 290 -34.52 11.03 28.57
C TYR A 290 -34.85 12.39 27.97
N ARG A 291 -33.94 13.37 27.96
CA ARG A 291 -34.11 14.62 27.20
C ARG A 291 -33.24 14.69 25.94
N TYR A 292 -32.40 13.69 25.68
CA TYR A 292 -31.21 13.91 24.87
C TYR A 292 -31.01 12.88 23.75
N SER A 293 -32.07 12.53 23.01
CA SER A 293 -31.88 11.85 21.71
C SER A 293 -30.84 12.60 20.86
N ASP A 294 -30.86 13.94 20.90
CA ASP A 294 -29.85 14.79 20.26
C ASP A 294 -28.43 14.61 20.83
N ALA A 295 -28.25 14.54 22.15
CA ALA A 295 -26.91 14.36 22.74
C ALA A 295 -26.37 12.95 22.52
N HIS A 296 -27.21 11.92 22.66
CA HIS A 296 -26.84 10.54 22.37
C HIS A 296 -26.45 10.40 20.89
N SER A 297 -27.26 10.96 19.98
CA SER A 297 -26.97 10.98 18.55
C SER A 297 -25.67 11.72 18.24
N ARG A 298 -25.43 12.87 18.91
CA ARG A 298 -24.20 13.65 18.78
C ARG A 298 -22.98 12.88 19.27
N ILE A 299 -23.08 12.21 20.41
CA ILE A 299 -22.01 11.38 20.98
C ILE A 299 -21.72 10.19 20.06
N MET A 300 -22.74 9.46 19.62
CA MET A 300 -22.55 8.34 18.69
C MET A 300 -21.95 8.78 17.37
N GLN A 301 -22.41 9.90 16.80
CA GLN A 301 -21.83 10.46 15.58
C GLN A 301 -20.35 10.83 15.79
N PHE A 302 -20.03 11.49 16.90
CA PHE A 302 -18.65 11.84 17.24
C PHE A 302 -17.76 10.60 17.45
N ILE A 303 -18.30 9.57 18.10
CA ILE A 303 -17.66 8.25 18.26
C ILE A 303 -17.34 7.67 16.88
N PHE A 304 -18.35 7.52 16.01
CA PHE A 304 -18.13 6.92 14.69
C PHE A 304 -17.16 7.74 13.83
N ASN A 305 -17.31 9.07 13.77
CA ASN A 305 -16.39 9.93 13.01
C ASN A 305 -14.96 9.80 13.51
N THR A 306 -14.76 9.85 14.83
CA THR A 306 -13.44 9.65 15.42
C THR A 306 -12.89 8.28 15.06
N TRP A 307 -13.69 7.23 15.24
CA TRP A 307 -13.25 5.85 15.03
C TRP A 307 -12.99 5.54 13.56
N ILE A 308 -13.71 6.16 12.62
CA ILE A 308 -13.49 6.07 11.18
C ILE A 308 -12.14 6.68 10.79
N GLU A 309 -11.80 7.85 11.35
CA GLU A 309 -10.62 8.62 10.89
C GLU A 309 -9.30 8.18 11.53
N ILE A 310 -9.33 7.61 12.75
CA ILE A 310 -8.11 7.14 13.41
C ILE A 310 -7.56 5.83 12.84
N GLN A 311 -8.35 5.06 12.08
CA GLN A 311 -8.00 3.67 11.70
C GLN A 311 -6.72 3.56 10.91
N GLY A 312 -6.54 4.45 9.93
CA GLY A 312 -5.33 4.51 9.12
C GLY A 312 -4.10 4.98 9.91
N GLN A 313 -4.29 5.44 11.15
CA GLN A 313 -3.24 5.99 12.02
C GLN A 313 -2.86 5.03 13.17
N LEU A 314 -3.61 3.93 13.35
CA LEU A 314 -3.35 2.95 14.41
C LEU A 314 -2.20 2.02 14.06
N ASN A 315 -1.39 1.68 15.06
CA ASN A 315 -0.35 0.64 14.91
C ASN A 315 -0.95 -0.79 14.98
N ASN A 316 -0.18 -1.80 14.60
CA ASN A 316 -0.65 -3.20 14.53
C ASN A 316 -1.26 -3.74 15.84
N TYR A 317 -0.74 -3.33 17.01
CA TYR A 317 -1.28 -3.74 18.30
C TYR A 317 -2.64 -3.07 18.59
N GLN A 318 -2.73 -1.77 18.34
CA GLN A 318 -3.97 -0.99 18.46
C GLN A 318 -5.04 -1.47 17.48
N GLN A 319 -4.66 -1.90 16.27
CA GLN A 319 -5.59 -2.48 15.30
C GLN A 319 -6.28 -3.75 15.83
N GLY A 320 -5.58 -4.59 16.60
CA GLY A 320 -6.18 -5.76 17.24
C GLY A 320 -7.21 -5.40 18.32
N GLN A 321 -6.90 -4.41 19.17
CA GLN A 321 -7.86 -3.89 20.16
C GLN A 321 -9.04 -3.16 19.50
N ASN A 322 -8.79 -2.49 18.37
CA ASN A 322 -9.82 -1.81 17.59
C ASN A 322 -10.93 -2.80 17.23
N GLN A 323 -10.61 -4.00 16.74
CA GLN A 323 -11.60 -5.03 16.39
C GLN A 323 -12.66 -5.30 17.47
N VAL A 324 -12.29 -5.24 18.75
CA VAL A 324 -13.23 -5.43 19.87
C VAL A 324 -14.22 -4.27 19.97
N ILE A 325 -13.74 -3.03 19.86
CA ILE A 325 -14.60 -1.84 19.86
C ILE A 325 -15.50 -1.81 18.64
N LEU A 326 -14.96 -2.19 17.48
CA LEU A 326 -15.70 -2.32 16.23
C LEU A 326 -16.85 -3.31 16.37
N GLN A 327 -16.58 -4.48 16.94
CA GLN A 327 -17.60 -5.48 17.21
C GLN A 327 -18.67 -4.94 18.16
N LYS A 328 -18.30 -4.27 19.26
CA LYS A 328 -19.25 -3.68 20.22
C LYS A 328 -20.12 -2.58 19.62
N LEU A 329 -19.55 -1.68 18.81
CA LEU A 329 -20.32 -0.66 18.07
C LEU A 329 -21.31 -1.29 17.09
N SER A 330 -20.96 -2.44 16.54
CA SER A 330 -21.80 -3.18 15.60
C SER A 330 -22.89 -3.96 16.32
N GLU A 331 -22.57 -4.63 17.43
CA GLU A 331 -23.55 -5.25 18.32
C GLU A 331 -24.56 -4.22 18.81
N TYR A 332 -24.09 -3.03 19.19
CA TYR A 332 -24.96 -1.90 19.52
C TYR A 332 -25.89 -1.55 18.34
N ALA A 333 -25.34 -1.32 17.15
CA ALA A 333 -26.14 -1.02 15.95
C ALA A 333 -27.14 -2.15 15.60
N TYR A 334 -26.78 -3.41 15.85
CA TYR A 334 -27.67 -4.57 15.69
C TYR A 334 -28.86 -4.52 16.65
N HIS A 335 -28.57 -4.29 17.94
CA HIS A 335 -29.59 -4.22 18.96
C HIS A 335 -30.55 -3.05 18.71
N GLU A 336 -30.05 -1.91 18.26
CA GLU A 336 -30.89 -0.78 17.84
C GLU A 336 -31.77 -1.15 16.64
N ALA A 337 -31.20 -1.81 15.62
CA ALA A 337 -31.96 -2.29 14.47
C ALA A 337 -33.12 -3.21 14.85
N LEU A 338 -32.95 -4.03 15.89
CA LEU A 338 -34.00 -4.95 16.36
C LEU A 338 -35.11 -4.26 17.13
N LYS A 339 -34.83 -3.15 17.83
CA LYS A 339 -35.77 -2.42 18.69
C LYS A 339 -36.80 -1.60 17.91
N GLU A 340 -36.39 -0.93 16.82
CA GLU A 340 -37.29 -0.08 16.02
C GLU A 340 -38.37 -0.90 15.29
N ALA A 341 -39.60 -0.99 15.82
CA ALA A 341 -40.72 -1.57 15.08
C ALA A 341 -40.92 -0.78 13.77
N PRO A 342 -41.14 -1.45 12.61
CA PRO A 342 -41.38 -0.74 11.36
C PRO A 342 -42.58 0.20 11.55
N PRO A 343 -42.44 1.51 11.27
CA PRO A 343 -43.55 2.44 11.44
C PRO A 343 -44.68 2.01 10.50
N ALA A 344 -45.78 1.57 11.07
CA ALA A 344 -46.96 1.18 10.31
C ALA A 344 -47.47 2.39 9.50
N GLY A 345 -47.37 2.32 8.18
CA GLY A 345 -48.11 3.21 7.26
C GLY A 345 -47.46 4.54 6.88
N ARG A 346 -46.13 4.66 6.77
CA ARG A 346 -45.52 5.83 6.11
C ARG A 346 -45.50 5.67 4.60
N GLU A 347 -46.22 6.54 3.89
CA GLU A 347 -46.12 6.68 2.44
C GLU A 347 -44.73 7.23 2.06
N VAL A 348 -44.07 6.55 1.13
CA VAL A 348 -42.77 6.94 0.55
C VAL A 348 -42.95 8.29 -0.15
N GLY A 349 -42.49 9.39 0.46
CA GLY A 349 -42.52 10.71 -0.19
C GLY A 349 -42.61 11.94 0.71
N GLN A 350 -42.72 11.82 2.04
CA GLN A 350 -42.65 13.00 2.92
C GLN A 350 -41.23 13.30 3.37
N ASP A 351 -40.75 14.47 2.96
CA ASP A 351 -39.45 15.05 3.32
C ASP A 351 -39.25 15.15 4.84
N SER A 352 -38.07 14.71 5.28
CA SER A 352 -37.36 15.09 6.51
C SER A 352 -38.08 14.88 7.86
N SER A 353 -37.88 13.71 8.45
CA SER A 353 -37.38 13.67 9.84
C SER A 353 -35.90 13.30 9.76
N PRO A 354 -34.99 14.08 10.39
CA PRO A 354 -33.56 13.78 10.34
C PRO A 354 -33.36 12.47 11.09
N TRP A 355 -32.93 11.42 10.39
CA TRP A 355 -32.47 10.23 11.08
C TRP A 355 -31.33 10.61 12.01
N PRO A 356 -31.10 9.84 13.07
CA PRO A 356 -29.88 10.01 13.83
C PRO A 356 -28.67 9.88 12.88
N PRO A 357 -27.84 10.93 12.73
CA PRO A 357 -26.74 10.96 11.74
C PRO A 357 -25.76 9.79 11.86
N TYR A 358 -25.74 9.13 13.02
CA TYR A 358 -24.86 8.03 13.33
C TYR A 358 -25.23 6.70 12.65
N TYR A 359 -26.45 6.48 12.15
CA TYR A 359 -26.79 5.27 11.36
C TYR A 359 -26.04 5.23 10.03
N LEU A 360 -25.96 6.39 9.36
CA LEU A 360 -25.15 6.55 8.16
C LEU A 360 -23.66 6.36 8.47
N CYS A 361 -23.19 6.88 9.61
CA CYS A 361 -21.82 6.70 10.05
C CYS A 361 -21.52 5.22 10.36
N ALA A 362 -22.44 4.49 11.00
CA ALA A 362 -22.34 3.06 11.26
C ALA A 362 -22.28 2.23 9.98
N PHE A 363 -23.03 2.62 8.94
CA PHE A 363 -22.95 2.01 7.62
C PHE A 363 -21.61 2.29 6.93
N VAL A 364 -21.18 3.56 6.86
CA VAL A 364 -19.87 3.96 6.31
C VAL A 364 -18.76 3.18 7.00
N PHE A 365 -18.82 3.09 8.32
CA PHE A 365 -17.92 2.31 9.14
C PHE A 365 -17.94 0.83 8.76
N ALA A 366 -19.11 0.20 8.64
CA ALA A 366 -19.22 -1.19 8.21
C ALA A 366 -18.55 -1.46 6.86
N LEU A 367 -18.68 -0.55 5.90
CA LEU A 367 -18.03 -0.66 4.60
C LEU A 367 -16.49 -0.56 4.70
N SER A 368 -15.94 0.09 5.73
CA SER A 368 -14.48 0.26 5.92
C SER A 368 -13.78 -0.96 6.55
N HIS A 369 -14.50 -1.87 7.21
CA HIS A 369 -13.88 -2.87 8.10
C HIS A 369 -13.67 -4.26 7.54
N GLY A 370 -14.40 -4.65 6.50
CA GLY A 370 -14.34 -6.00 5.94
C GLY A 370 -14.91 -7.12 6.83
N ASP A 371 -15.23 -6.86 8.11
CA ASP A 371 -15.91 -7.84 8.97
C ASP A 371 -17.34 -8.09 8.46
N ALA A 372 -17.62 -9.34 8.12
CA ALA A 372 -18.88 -9.74 7.51
C ALA A 372 -20.08 -9.59 8.44
N PHE A 373 -19.91 -9.79 9.76
CA PHE A 373 -21.00 -9.63 10.73
C PHE A 373 -21.34 -8.16 10.92
N VAL A 374 -20.33 -7.32 11.15
CA VAL A 374 -20.47 -5.86 11.27
C VAL A 374 -21.12 -5.28 10.03
N LYS A 375 -20.61 -5.65 8.84
CA LYS A 375 -21.15 -5.21 7.56
C LYS A 375 -22.62 -5.59 7.40
N LYS A 376 -22.98 -6.85 7.68
CA LYS A 376 -24.37 -7.34 7.58
C LYS A 376 -25.32 -6.57 8.48
N THR A 377 -24.93 -6.38 9.73
CA THR A 377 -25.72 -5.70 10.75
C THR A 377 -25.99 -4.24 10.43
N CYS A 378 -24.95 -3.45 10.18
CA CYS A 378 -25.12 -2.02 9.89
C CYS A 378 -25.82 -1.78 8.55
N THR A 379 -25.63 -2.68 7.59
CA THR A 379 -26.36 -2.63 6.32
C THR A 379 -27.83 -2.98 6.53
N HIS A 380 -28.15 -3.99 7.35
CA HIS A 380 -29.53 -4.32 7.70
C HIS A 380 -30.24 -3.14 8.37
N LEU A 381 -29.58 -2.49 9.34
CA LEU A 381 -30.09 -1.28 9.97
C LEU A 381 -30.42 -0.21 8.92
N LEU A 382 -29.46 0.13 8.06
CA LEU A 382 -29.66 1.15 7.04
C LEU A 382 -30.79 0.80 6.05
N ILE A 383 -30.85 -0.45 5.56
CA ILE A 383 -31.92 -0.90 4.65
C ILE A 383 -33.26 -0.90 5.37
N ARG A 384 -33.34 -1.35 6.62
CA ARG A 384 -34.59 -1.34 7.40
C ARG A 384 -35.12 0.07 7.63
N THR A 385 -34.23 1.03 7.89
CA THR A 385 -34.60 2.43 8.05
C THR A 385 -35.04 3.08 6.74
N LEU A 386 -34.33 2.79 5.64
CA LEU A 386 -34.59 3.39 4.32
C LEU A 386 -35.76 2.76 3.57
N LEU A 387 -35.93 1.45 3.72
CA LEU A 387 -36.70 0.57 2.85
C LEU A 387 -37.36 -0.55 3.68
N PRO A 388 -38.24 -0.21 4.65
CA PRO A 388 -38.78 -1.16 5.62
C PRO A 388 -39.56 -2.32 4.96
N GLU A 389 -40.22 -2.05 3.83
CA GLU A 389 -40.94 -3.04 3.02
C GLU A 389 -40.03 -4.07 2.33
N HIS A 390 -38.73 -3.82 2.27
CA HIS A 390 -37.74 -4.74 1.74
C HIS A 390 -37.09 -5.63 2.83
N VAL A 391 -37.52 -5.51 4.09
CA VAL A 391 -36.90 -6.13 5.27
C VAL A 391 -37.36 -7.56 5.53
N ASP A 392 -38.60 -7.91 5.19
CA ASP A 392 -39.21 -9.23 5.51
C ASP A 392 -38.50 -10.43 4.84
N SER A 393 -37.53 -10.17 3.95
CA SER A 393 -36.67 -11.19 3.31
C SER A 393 -35.24 -11.28 3.88
N LEU A 394 -34.87 -10.42 4.84
CA LEU A 394 -33.50 -10.31 5.38
C LEU A 394 -33.26 -11.29 6.54
N VAL A 395 -33.01 -12.56 6.23
CA VAL A 395 -32.29 -13.47 7.15
C VAL A 395 -30.80 -13.20 7.02
N LEU A 396 -30.21 -12.23 7.76
CA LEU A 396 -28.75 -11.94 7.82
C LEU A 396 -27.98 -12.22 6.50
N VAL A 397 -28.59 -11.85 5.36
CA VAL A 397 -28.06 -12.16 4.03
C VAL A 397 -26.85 -11.26 3.81
N ASP A 398 -25.80 -11.79 3.19
CA ASP A 398 -24.65 -10.95 2.82
C ASP A 398 -25.13 -9.74 1.99
N PHE A 399 -24.60 -8.56 2.25
CA PHE A 399 -24.96 -7.36 1.49
C PHE A 399 -24.82 -7.58 -0.01
N ASP A 400 -23.76 -8.28 -0.43
CA ASP A 400 -23.51 -8.53 -1.84
C ASP A 400 -24.60 -9.45 -2.43
N GLN A 401 -25.08 -10.44 -1.66
CA GLN A 401 -26.21 -11.31 -2.02
C GLN A 401 -27.57 -10.61 -2.00
N TRP A 402 -27.77 -9.67 -1.07
CA TRP A 402 -28.98 -8.83 -1.04
C TRP A 402 -29.03 -7.93 -2.27
N CYS A 403 -27.90 -7.33 -2.64
CA CYS A 403 -27.80 -6.48 -3.82
C CYS A 403 -28.20 -7.20 -5.11
N GLU A 404 -27.86 -8.48 -5.23
CA GLU A 404 -28.26 -9.30 -6.38
C GLU A 404 -29.77 -9.59 -6.42
N LYS A 405 -30.39 -9.81 -5.25
CA LYS A 405 -31.79 -10.21 -5.13
C LYS A 405 -32.78 -9.05 -5.12
N ASN A 406 -32.32 -7.85 -4.75
CA ASN A 406 -33.20 -6.70 -4.49
C ASN A 406 -32.80 -5.45 -5.28
N GLN A 407 -32.94 -5.52 -6.61
CA GLN A 407 -32.54 -4.44 -7.52
C GLN A 407 -33.22 -3.10 -7.20
N VAL A 408 -34.52 -3.10 -6.89
CA VAL A 408 -35.26 -1.88 -6.53
C VAL A 408 -34.67 -1.24 -5.27
N GLY A 409 -34.41 -2.03 -4.24
CA GLY A 409 -33.82 -1.54 -3.01
C GLY A 409 -32.39 -1.01 -3.18
N VAL A 410 -31.56 -1.66 -4.00
CA VAL A 410 -30.20 -1.18 -4.28
C VAL A 410 -30.22 0.18 -4.98
N TYR A 411 -31.07 0.34 -5.99
CA TYR A 411 -31.21 1.60 -6.71
C TYR A 411 -31.62 2.74 -5.77
N LEU A 412 -32.63 2.51 -4.91
CA LEU A 412 -33.10 3.49 -3.94
C LEU A 412 -32.04 3.80 -2.88
N LEU A 413 -31.37 2.80 -2.32
CA LEU A 413 -30.27 2.96 -1.37
C LEU A 413 -29.15 3.83 -1.95
N HIS A 414 -28.74 3.53 -3.18
CA HIS A 414 -27.70 4.27 -3.88
C HIS A 414 -28.07 5.74 -4.09
N GLU A 415 -29.28 6.03 -4.59
CA GLU A 415 -29.73 7.41 -4.74
C GLU A 415 -29.79 8.17 -3.41
N HIS A 416 -30.30 7.54 -2.34
CA HIS A 416 -30.40 8.19 -1.03
C HIS A 416 -29.03 8.53 -0.45
N LEU A 417 -28.06 7.62 -0.56
CA LEU A 417 -26.70 7.86 -0.07
C LEU A 417 -26.03 9.00 -0.83
N LEU A 418 -26.14 9.04 -2.17
CA LEU A 418 -25.52 10.10 -2.97
C LEU A 418 -26.20 11.45 -2.86
N LYS A 419 -27.49 11.50 -2.49
CA LYS A 419 -28.20 12.75 -2.19
C LYS A 419 -27.85 13.30 -0.79
N ASN A 420 -27.22 12.51 0.07
CA ASN A 420 -26.85 12.92 1.43
C ASN A 420 -25.49 13.65 1.45
N GLU A 421 -25.50 14.96 1.76
CA GLU A 421 -24.27 15.77 1.83
C GLU A 421 -23.26 15.28 2.88
N HIS A 422 -23.73 14.76 4.01
CA HIS A 422 -22.85 14.25 5.07
C HIS A 422 -22.14 12.99 4.61
N PHE A 423 -22.86 12.08 3.94
CA PHE A 423 -22.28 10.89 3.31
C PHE A 423 -21.22 11.27 2.28
N ASN A 424 -21.51 12.22 1.39
CA ASN A 424 -20.57 12.64 0.35
C ASN A 424 -19.29 13.26 0.94
N ARG A 425 -19.40 14.04 2.02
CA ARG A 425 -18.24 14.56 2.77
C ARG A 425 -17.40 13.44 3.38
N LEU A 426 -18.02 12.49 4.06
CA LEU A 426 -17.33 11.32 4.64
C LEU A 426 -16.69 10.45 3.55
N LYS A 427 -17.40 10.21 2.45
CA LYS A 427 -16.89 9.48 1.28
C LYS A 427 -15.63 10.16 0.73
N GLY A 428 -15.67 11.47 0.53
CA GLY A 428 -14.52 12.26 0.07
C GLY A 428 -13.33 12.13 1.00
N ALA A 429 -13.52 12.36 2.30
CA ALA A 429 -12.46 12.23 3.30
C ALA A 429 -11.85 10.82 3.33
N LEU A 430 -12.67 9.76 3.27
CA LEU A 430 -12.17 8.38 3.26
C LEU A 430 -11.43 8.02 1.99
N PHE A 431 -11.81 8.62 0.86
CA PHE A 431 -11.10 8.45 -0.40
C PHE A 431 -9.74 9.15 -0.33
N ASP A 432 -9.70 10.40 0.16
CA ASP A 432 -8.47 11.19 0.32
C ASP A 432 -7.48 10.54 1.33
N HIS A 433 -8.00 9.82 2.33
CA HIS A 433 -7.20 9.08 3.31
C HIS A 433 -6.82 7.66 2.87
N GLY A 434 -7.14 7.25 1.64
CA GLY A 434 -6.71 5.97 1.08
C GLY A 434 -7.32 4.74 1.76
N GLN A 435 -8.56 4.84 2.27
CA GLN A 435 -9.26 3.71 2.88
C GLN A 435 -9.72 2.69 1.83
N GLN A 436 -8.81 1.80 1.42
CA GLN A 436 -8.99 0.87 0.30
C GLN A 436 -10.23 -0.04 0.44
N THR A 437 -10.52 -0.53 1.64
CA THR A 437 -11.70 -1.38 1.90
C THR A 437 -13.01 -0.63 1.66
N PHE A 438 -13.09 0.62 2.12
CA PHE A 438 -14.26 1.48 1.90
C PHE A 438 -14.40 1.84 0.42
N GLN A 439 -13.31 2.27 -0.22
CA GLN A 439 -13.28 2.58 -1.66
C GLN A 439 -13.79 1.38 -2.47
N PHE A 440 -13.32 0.17 -2.18
CA PHE A 440 -13.75 -1.04 -2.86
C PHE A 440 -15.23 -1.37 -2.61
N ALA A 441 -15.70 -1.22 -1.37
CA ALA A 441 -17.11 -1.43 -1.04
C ALA A 441 -18.03 -0.43 -1.77
N MET A 442 -17.59 0.82 -1.94
CA MET A 442 -18.31 1.83 -2.73
C MET A 442 -18.34 1.49 -4.23
N VAL A 443 -17.23 0.98 -4.79
CA VAL A 443 -17.20 0.49 -6.18
C VAL A 443 -18.21 -0.65 -6.37
N LYS A 444 -18.27 -1.60 -5.44
CA LYS A 444 -19.25 -2.71 -5.50
C LYS A 444 -20.70 -2.22 -5.40
N LEU A 445 -20.98 -1.27 -4.51
CA LEU A 445 -22.30 -0.67 -4.39
C LEU A 445 -22.72 0.04 -5.69
N MET A 446 -21.83 0.85 -6.27
CA MET A 446 -22.05 1.53 -7.55
C MET A 446 -22.29 0.53 -8.68
N PHE A 447 -21.50 -0.54 -8.74
CA PHE A 447 -21.68 -1.63 -9.71
C PHE A 447 -23.08 -2.26 -9.61
N CYS A 448 -23.50 -2.62 -8.39
CA CYS A 448 -24.82 -3.22 -8.15
C CYS A 448 -25.95 -2.23 -8.49
N ALA A 449 -25.79 -0.95 -8.15
CA ALA A 449 -26.78 0.08 -8.42
C ALA A 449 -26.98 0.33 -9.91
N LEU A 450 -25.90 0.41 -10.69
CA LEU A 450 -25.98 0.60 -12.14
C LEU A 450 -26.57 -0.62 -12.85
N LYS A 451 -26.25 -1.82 -12.38
CA LYS A 451 -26.90 -3.06 -12.82
C LYS A 451 -28.41 -3.03 -12.54
N ALA A 452 -28.80 -2.58 -11.34
CA ALA A 452 -30.20 -2.41 -10.99
C ALA A 452 -30.91 -1.34 -11.85
N MET A 453 -30.26 -0.20 -12.10
CA MET A 453 -30.80 0.86 -12.97
C MET A 453 -31.10 0.36 -14.39
N ALA A 454 -30.18 -0.41 -14.97
CA ALA A 454 -30.38 -1.01 -16.28
C ALA A 454 -31.51 -2.06 -16.27
N ALA A 455 -31.55 -2.94 -15.27
CA ALA A 455 -32.59 -3.95 -15.14
C ALA A 455 -34.00 -3.35 -14.92
N LEU A 456 -34.08 -2.21 -14.24
CA LEU A 456 -35.31 -1.47 -13.98
C LEU A 456 -35.68 -0.49 -15.10
N ASN A 457 -34.95 -0.49 -16.23
CA ASN A 457 -35.12 0.45 -17.35
C ASN A 457 -35.06 1.94 -16.94
N LYS A 458 -34.32 2.28 -15.87
CA LYS A 458 -34.09 3.66 -15.43
C LYS A 458 -32.99 4.35 -16.22
N ALA A 459 -32.07 3.58 -16.78
CA ALA A 459 -31.04 4.02 -17.72
C ALA A 459 -30.80 2.93 -18.77
N SER A 460 -30.34 3.31 -19.97
CA SER A 460 -29.89 2.30 -20.92
C SER A 460 -28.58 1.65 -20.43
N PRO A 461 -28.28 0.40 -20.80
CA PRO A 461 -27.03 -0.26 -20.44
C PRO A 461 -25.79 0.55 -20.82
N GLU A 462 -25.82 1.28 -21.93
CA GLU A 462 -24.70 2.12 -22.39
C GLU A 462 -24.46 3.32 -21.47
N ILE A 463 -25.54 3.99 -21.03
CA ILE A 463 -25.45 5.12 -20.10
C ILE A 463 -24.95 4.65 -18.72
N ALA A 464 -25.49 3.53 -18.25
CA ALA A 464 -25.08 2.95 -16.97
C ALA A 464 -23.61 2.47 -17.02
N ALA A 465 -23.16 1.89 -18.13
CA ALA A 465 -21.76 1.52 -18.33
C ALA A 465 -20.84 2.76 -18.40
N ALA A 466 -21.28 3.84 -19.05
CA ALA A 466 -20.52 5.09 -19.10
C ALA A 466 -20.38 5.75 -17.71
N GLN A 467 -21.42 5.71 -16.88
CA GLN A 467 -21.37 6.18 -15.49
C GLN A 467 -20.41 5.34 -14.65
N PHE A 468 -20.46 4.01 -14.77
CA PHE A 468 -19.51 3.13 -14.11
C PHE A 468 -18.07 3.45 -14.51
N ALA A 469 -17.86 3.69 -15.81
CA ALA A 469 -16.53 4.00 -16.35
C ALA A 469 -15.96 5.33 -15.84
N ASN A 470 -16.81 6.34 -15.65
CA ASN A 470 -16.37 7.65 -15.19
C ASN A 470 -16.22 7.73 -13.67
N GLU A 471 -17.05 7.02 -12.90
CA GLU A 471 -17.17 7.24 -11.45
C GLU A 471 -16.54 6.14 -10.59
N ALA A 472 -16.47 4.90 -11.10
CA ALA A 472 -16.00 3.75 -10.32
C ALA A 472 -14.67 3.17 -10.81
N LEU A 473 -14.46 3.14 -12.13
CA LEU A 473 -13.22 2.60 -12.70
C LEU A 473 -11.93 3.30 -12.28
N PRO A 474 -11.87 4.64 -12.08
CA PRO A 474 -10.66 5.28 -11.60
C PRO A 474 -10.23 4.75 -10.23
N ALA A 475 -11.16 4.69 -9.27
CA ALA A 475 -10.92 4.16 -7.93
C ALA A 475 -10.54 2.67 -7.98
N LEU A 476 -11.21 1.88 -8.83
CA LEU A 476 -10.90 0.46 -9.00
C LEU A 476 -9.52 0.22 -9.62
N SER A 477 -9.12 1.04 -10.59
CA SER A 477 -7.80 0.99 -11.23
C SER A 477 -6.71 1.34 -10.22
N GLU A 478 -6.93 2.36 -9.38
CA GLU A 478 -6.03 2.73 -8.30
C GLU A 478 -5.89 1.61 -7.26
N LEU A 479 -6.99 0.97 -6.86
CA LEU A 479 -6.96 -0.19 -5.95
C LEU A 479 -6.13 -1.36 -6.53
N ILE A 480 -6.23 -1.63 -7.83
CA ILE A 480 -5.45 -2.67 -8.52
C ILE A 480 -3.97 -2.29 -8.58
N LEU A 481 -3.65 -1.05 -8.93
CA LEU A 481 -2.27 -0.54 -8.94
C LEU A 481 -1.63 -0.58 -7.55
N ASN A 482 -2.42 -0.40 -6.50
CA ASN A 482 -2.00 -0.53 -5.11
C ASN A 482 -1.92 -1.99 -4.63
N GLY A 483 -2.21 -2.98 -5.48
CA GLY A 483 -2.14 -4.40 -5.14
C GLY A 483 -3.26 -4.89 -4.22
N TYR A 484 -4.41 -4.20 -4.18
CA TYR A 484 -5.52 -4.60 -3.33
C TYR A 484 -6.22 -5.85 -3.88
N GLN A 485 -5.85 -7.02 -3.36
CA GLN A 485 -6.28 -8.33 -3.86
C GLN A 485 -7.79 -8.48 -4.09
N PRO A 486 -8.69 -8.02 -3.19
CA PRO A 486 -10.13 -8.18 -3.41
C PRO A 486 -10.65 -7.45 -4.66
N ALA A 487 -10.05 -6.31 -5.03
CA ALA A 487 -10.39 -5.61 -6.27
C ALA A 487 -9.95 -6.37 -7.52
N ILE A 488 -8.78 -7.01 -7.45
CA ILE A 488 -8.22 -7.82 -8.54
C ILE A 488 -9.08 -9.06 -8.76
N ASP A 489 -9.41 -9.77 -7.68
CA ASP A 489 -10.25 -10.97 -7.73
C ASP A 489 -11.65 -10.65 -8.28
N PHE A 490 -12.24 -9.54 -7.83
CA PHE A 490 -13.54 -9.08 -8.32
C PHE A 490 -13.57 -8.87 -9.83
N ILE A 491 -12.53 -8.23 -10.38
CA ILE A 491 -12.42 -8.02 -11.83
C ILE A 491 -12.14 -9.32 -12.58
N VAL A 492 -11.18 -10.12 -12.09
CA VAL A 492 -10.81 -11.37 -12.77
C VAL A 492 -12.00 -12.34 -12.83
N ALA A 493 -12.76 -12.45 -11.74
CA ALA A 493 -13.98 -13.25 -11.71
C ALA A 493 -15.06 -12.68 -12.64
N GLY A 494 -15.32 -11.38 -12.58
CA GLY A 494 -16.34 -10.73 -13.41
C GLY A 494 -16.06 -10.79 -14.92
N LEU A 495 -14.79 -10.87 -15.32
CA LEU A 495 -14.40 -11.07 -16.72
C LEU A 495 -14.57 -12.49 -17.25
N GLN A 496 -14.79 -13.47 -16.37
CA GLN A 496 -15.06 -14.86 -16.74
C GLN A 496 -16.56 -15.14 -16.88
N GLU A 497 -17.43 -14.24 -16.41
CA GLU A 497 -18.87 -14.42 -16.50
C GLU A 497 -19.41 -14.05 -17.90
N PRO A 498 -20.14 -14.95 -18.58
CA PRO A 498 -20.73 -14.69 -19.90
C PRO A 498 -22.00 -13.80 -19.87
N SER A 499 -22.28 -13.15 -18.74
CA SER A 499 -23.54 -12.42 -18.49
C SER A 499 -23.43 -10.92 -18.81
N GLN A 500 -24.55 -10.17 -18.70
CA GLN A 500 -24.57 -8.69 -18.77
C GLN A 500 -23.55 -8.02 -17.81
N VAL A 501 -23.04 -8.73 -16.79
CA VAL A 501 -21.94 -8.33 -15.89
C VAL A 501 -20.66 -8.03 -16.69
N GLY A 502 -20.36 -8.81 -17.73
CA GLY A 502 -19.23 -8.58 -18.63
C GLY A 502 -19.38 -7.35 -19.53
N VAL A 503 -20.58 -6.79 -19.66
CA VAL A 503 -20.82 -5.53 -20.39
C VAL A 503 -20.41 -4.33 -19.53
N PHE A 504 -20.70 -4.36 -18.23
CA PHE A 504 -20.30 -3.31 -17.28
C PHE A 504 -18.82 -3.36 -16.92
N LEU A 505 -18.24 -4.56 -16.88
CA LEU A 505 -16.81 -4.78 -16.65
C LEU A 505 -16.01 -4.91 -17.95
N GLY A 506 -16.66 -4.72 -19.10
CA GLY A 506 -16.04 -4.83 -20.42
C GLY A 506 -14.81 -3.95 -20.45
N LEU A 507 -13.63 -4.58 -20.40
CA LEU A 507 -12.37 -3.96 -19.99
C LEU A 507 -12.15 -2.59 -20.62
N ASP A 508 -12.41 -1.57 -19.82
CA ASP A 508 -11.95 -0.23 -20.08
C ASP A 508 -10.43 -0.23 -20.25
N TYR A 509 -9.96 0.68 -21.09
CA TYR A 509 -8.55 0.83 -21.39
C TYR A 509 -7.69 1.02 -20.12
N ASN A 510 -8.14 1.85 -19.17
CA ASN A 510 -7.40 2.14 -17.94
C ASN A 510 -7.35 0.92 -17.01
N LEU A 511 -8.45 0.17 -16.93
CA LEU A 511 -8.51 -1.06 -16.14
C LEU A 511 -7.57 -2.14 -16.69
N ALA A 512 -7.51 -2.28 -18.02
CA ALA A 512 -6.58 -3.19 -18.67
C ALA A 512 -5.12 -2.78 -18.42
N ILE A 513 -4.81 -1.48 -18.44
CA ILE A 513 -3.49 -0.97 -18.05
C ILE A 513 -3.14 -1.33 -16.62
N ALA A 514 -4.05 -1.07 -15.67
CA ALA A 514 -3.83 -1.35 -14.26
C ALA A 514 -3.52 -2.83 -14.02
N LEU A 515 -4.28 -3.74 -14.65
CA LEU A 515 -4.04 -5.18 -14.56
C LEU A 515 -2.71 -5.61 -15.20
N VAL A 516 -2.36 -5.05 -16.37
CA VAL A 516 -1.07 -5.36 -17.01
C VAL A 516 0.07 -4.91 -16.10
N SER A 517 0.03 -3.68 -15.57
CA SER A 517 1.06 -3.17 -14.66
C SER A 517 1.18 -4.03 -13.40
N HIS A 518 0.06 -4.33 -12.74
CA HIS A 518 0.03 -5.16 -11.54
C HIS A 518 0.67 -6.54 -11.78
N TYR A 519 0.23 -7.27 -12.81
CA TYR A 519 0.76 -8.62 -13.08
C TYR A 519 2.21 -8.61 -13.59
N VAL A 520 2.68 -7.51 -14.17
CA VAL A 520 4.10 -7.32 -14.51
C VAL A 520 4.94 -7.12 -13.25
N ASP A 521 4.45 -6.34 -12.30
CA ASP A 521 5.14 -6.11 -11.02
C ASP A 521 5.19 -7.39 -10.17
N ASP A 522 4.12 -8.17 -10.16
CA ASP A 522 4.03 -9.49 -9.50
C ASP A 522 4.79 -10.62 -10.24
N ASN A 523 5.38 -10.33 -11.39
CA ASN A 523 6.06 -11.28 -12.29
C ASN A 523 5.16 -12.40 -12.86
N ASP A 524 3.84 -12.23 -12.88
CA ASP A 524 2.89 -13.11 -13.60
C ASP A 524 2.72 -12.64 -15.06
N LEU A 525 3.80 -12.75 -15.83
CA LEU A 525 3.85 -12.30 -17.21
C LEU A 525 2.80 -12.95 -18.13
N PRO A 526 2.43 -14.25 -17.98
CA PRO A 526 1.36 -14.84 -18.78
C PRO A 526 0.02 -14.14 -18.59
N LYS A 527 -0.37 -13.80 -17.35
CA LYS A 527 -1.61 -13.04 -17.11
C LYS A 527 -1.51 -11.62 -17.65
N ALA A 528 -0.39 -10.93 -17.41
CA ALA A 528 -0.16 -9.61 -17.99
C ALA A 528 -0.30 -9.61 -19.52
N TRP A 529 0.28 -10.60 -20.18
CA TRP A 529 0.18 -10.75 -21.64
C TRP A 529 -1.25 -10.94 -22.13
N SER A 530 -2.07 -11.69 -21.38
CA SER A 530 -3.48 -11.89 -21.72
C SER A 530 -4.27 -10.58 -21.78
N PHE A 531 -3.98 -9.65 -20.86
CA PHE A 531 -4.61 -8.31 -20.81
C PHE A 531 -3.97 -7.35 -21.82
N PHE A 532 -2.66 -7.44 -22.03
CA PHE A 532 -1.96 -6.64 -23.05
C PHE A 532 -2.53 -6.88 -24.46
N ARG A 533 -2.79 -8.15 -24.83
CA ARG A 533 -3.46 -8.48 -26.11
C ARG A 533 -4.85 -7.84 -26.23
N ARG A 534 -5.57 -7.65 -25.12
CA ARG A 534 -6.87 -6.95 -25.11
C ARG A 534 -6.68 -5.44 -25.31
N LEU A 535 -5.69 -4.84 -24.65
CA LEU A 535 -5.31 -3.43 -24.82
C LEU A 535 -4.96 -3.10 -26.29
N ALA A 536 -4.18 -3.96 -26.95
CA ALA A 536 -3.82 -3.81 -28.36
C ALA A 536 -5.06 -3.76 -29.28
N ARG A 537 -6.13 -4.50 -28.97
CA ARG A 537 -7.40 -4.43 -29.70
C ARG A 537 -8.12 -3.10 -29.48
N LEU A 538 -8.14 -2.59 -28.24
CA LEU A 538 -8.79 -1.33 -27.88
C LEU A 538 -8.09 -0.12 -28.52
N THR A 539 -6.76 -0.09 -28.53
CA THR A 539 -5.98 1.00 -29.16
C THR A 539 -6.13 1.10 -30.69
N CYS A 540 -6.62 0.04 -31.33
CA CYS A 540 -7.02 0.06 -32.74
C CYS A 540 -8.43 0.64 -32.96
N ALA A 541 -9.24 0.80 -31.91
CA ALA A 541 -10.50 1.54 -31.97
C ALA A 541 -10.21 3.04 -31.84
N SER A 542 -10.54 3.81 -32.88
CA SER A 542 -10.24 5.24 -32.98
C SER A 542 -10.88 6.05 -31.85
N GLY A 543 -10.08 6.61 -30.93
CA GLY A 543 -10.55 7.61 -29.97
C GLY A 543 -9.99 7.55 -28.55
N ILE A 544 -9.29 6.49 -28.17
CA ILE A 544 -8.77 6.34 -26.80
C ILE A 544 -7.47 7.14 -26.63
N LYS A 545 -7.43 8.06 -25.65
CA LYS A 545 -6.25 8.87 -25.31
C LYS A 545 -5.14 7.94 -24.78
N ARG A 546 -4.03 7.85 -25.52
CA ARG A 546 -2.92 6.93 -25.25
C ARG A 546 -2.00 7.46 -24.16
N GLU A 547 -2.37 7.22 -22.91
CA GLU A 547 -1.37 6.98 -21.86
C GLU A 547 -1.01 5.50 -21.97
N ALA A 548 -0.14 5.19 -22.92
CA ALA A 548 0.29 3.83 -23.18
C ALA A 548 1.18 3.36 -22.03
N LEU A 549 1.05 2.09 -21.64
CA LEU A 549 1.95 1.42 -20.69
C LEU A 549 3.42 1.85 -20.90
N PRO A 550 4.23 1.87 -19.81
CA PRO A 550 5.65 2.20 -19.93
C PRO A 550 6.31 1.36 -21.05
N PRO A 551 7.12 1.97 -21.93
CA PRO A 551 7.67 1.30 -23.11
C PRO A 551 8.47 0.03 -22.76
N GLU A 552 9.13 0.02 -21.60
CA GLU A 552 9.86 -1.13 -21.07
C GLU A 552 8.94 -2.32 -20.77
N THR A 553 7.70 -2.07 -20.33
CA THR A 553 6.71 -3.12 -20.02
C THR A 553 6.22 -3.76 -21.31
N VAL A 554 5.88 -2.92 -22.30
CA VAL A 554 5.48 -3.37 -23.64
C VAL A 554 6.59 -4.19 -24.29
N ALA A 555 7.83 -3.70 -24.23
CA ALA A 555 8.98 -4.39 -24.78
C ALA A 555 9.24 -5.74 -24.09
N LEU A 556 9.20 -5.81 -22.76
CA LEU A 556 9.33 -7.07 -22.00
C LEU A 556 8.30 -8.11 -22.48
N LEU A 557 7.03 -7.70 -22.53
CA LEU A 557 5.94 -8.58 -22.92
C LEU A 557 6.08 -9.10 -24.36
N HIS A 558 6.44 -8.21 -25.31
CA HIS A 558 6.74 -8.61 -26.69
C HIS A 558 7.90 -9.60 -26.77
N ILE A 559 8.98 -9.39 -26.01
CA ILE A 559 10.13 -10.30 -26.03
C ILE A 559 9.76 -11.72 -25.60
N VAL A 560 8.94 -11.82 -24.55
CA VAL A 560 8.56 -13.10 -23.94
C VAL A 560 7.55 -13.86 -24.79
N PHE A 561 6.58 -13.19 -25.41
CA PHE A 561 5.42 -13.86 -26.01
C PHE A 561 5.16 -13.58 -27.49
N ASP A 562 5.91 -12.69 -28.15
CA ASP A 562 5.74 -12.37 -29.58
C ASP A 562 7.04 -12.52 -30.37
N ASP A 563 7.16 -13.62 -31.11
CA ASP A 563 8.31 -13.92 -31.95
C ASP A 563 8.61 -12.82 -32.98
N LYS A 564 7.58 -12.16 -33.53
CA LYS A 564 7.73 -11.15 -34.59
C LYS A 564 8.20 -9.81 -34.03
N ALA A 565 7.74 -9.46 -32.83
CA ALA A 565 8.09 -8.21 -32.16
C ALA A 565 9.32 -8.33 -31.24
N ARG A 566 9.82 -9.55 -30.99
CA ARG A 566 10.92 -9.82 -30.05
C ARG A 566 12.17 -8.99 -30.32
N GLU A 567 12.66 -8.97 -31.56
CA GLU A 567 13.89 -8.25 -31.90
C GLU A 567 13.74 -6.74 -31.69
N ALA A 568 12.60 -6.17 -32.08
CA ALA A 568 12.28 -4.77 -31.85
C ALA A 568 12.19 -4.46 -30.35
N GLY A 569 11.55 -5.33 -29.56
CA GLY A 569 11.50 -5.20 -28.10
C GLY A 569 12.88 -5.23 -27.45
N LEU A 570 13.75 -6.16 -27.88
CA LEU A 570 15.14 -6.21 -27.39
C LEU A 570 15.91 -4.93 -27.73
N HIS A 571 15.77 -4.44 -28.96
CA HIS A 571 16.41 -3.20 -29.40
C HIS A 571 15.96 -2.01 -28.54
N VAL A 572 14.66 -1.87 -28.28
CA VAL A 572 14.11 -0.80 -27.43
C VAL A 572 14.70 -0.85 -26.02
N LEU A 573 14.70 -2.02 -25.37
CA LEU A 573 15.23 -2.15 -24.01
C LEU A 573 16.73 -1.85 -23.94
N ILE A 574 17.52 -2.31 -24.91
CA ILE A 574 18.97 -2.07 -24.95
C ILE A 574 19.25 -0.58 -25.17
N GLU A 575 18.58 0.07 -26.12
CA GLU A 575 18.77 1.49 -26.39
C GLU A 575 18.35 2.35 -25.19
N GLN A 576 17.23 2.05 -24.54
CA GLN A 576 16.82 2.75 -23.33
C GLN A 576 17.79 2.52 -22.17
N ALA A 577 18.33 1.31 -22.03
CA ALA A 577 19.33 1.00 -21.01
C ALA A 577 20.67 1.72 -21.26
N LYS A 578 21.02 2.05 -22.51
CA LYS A 578 22.24 2.79 -22.87
C LYS A 578 22.06 4.30 -22.85
N PHE A 579 20.97 4.79 -23.43
CA PHE A 579 20.75 6.20 -23.78
C PHE A 579 19.46 6.78 -23.20
N GLY A 580 18.84 6.10 -22.22
CA GLY A 580 17.65 6.61 -21.54
C GLY A 580 17.85 8.02 -20.99
N ALA A 581 16.81 8.85 -21.09
CA ALA A 581 16.88 10.27 -20.73
C ALA A 581 17.07 10.51 -19.22
N SER A 582 16.80 9.50 -18.38
CA SER A 582 17.00 9.55 -16.93
C SER A 582 17.53 8.22 -16.41
N ASP A 583 18.20 8.24 -15.25
CA ASP A 583 18.71 7.01 -14.64
C ASP A 583 17.59 6.05 -14.22
N SER A 584 16.43 6.58 -13.79
CA SER A 584 15.25 5.76 -13.53
C SER A 584 14.79 4.99 -14.78
N MET A 585 14.81 5.63 -15.96
CA MET A 585 14.43 4.97 -17.22
C MET A 585 15.43 3.87 -17.57
N LYS A 586 16.73 4.12 -17.44
CA LYS A 586 17.78 3.13 -17.67
C LYS A 586 17.61 1.93 -16.75
N ASP A 587 17.40 2.16 -15.46
CA ASP A 587 17.21 1.10 -14.47
C ASP A 587 15.98 0.24 -14.75
N LYS A 588 14.86 0.86 -15.14
CA LYS A 588 13.64 0.13 -15.52
C LYS A 588 13.87 -0.73 -16.77
N ALA A 589 14.54 -0.19 -17.79
CA ALA A 589 14.88 -0.93 -19.00
C ALA A 589 15.82 -2.11 -18.72
N VAL A 590 16.84 -1.92 -17.87
CA VAL A 590 17.75 -2.99 -17.44
C VAL A 590 17.00 -4.08 -16.66
N LYS A 591 16.11 -3.70 -15.72
CA LYS A 591 15.29 -4.67 -14.98
C LYS A 591 14.37 -5.46 -15.91
N ALA A 592 13.73 -4.80 -16.87
CA ALA A 592 12.90 -5.45 -17.87
C ALA A 592 13.72 -6.43 -18.74
N LEU A 593 14.91 -6.02 -19.19
CA LEU A 593 15.81 -6.87 -19.98
C LEU A 593 16.27 -8.09 -19.18
N GLN A 594 16.60 -7.90 -17.90
CA GLN A 594 16.95 -8.99 -16.99
C GLN A 594 15.80 -9.97 -16.79
N ARG A 595 14.57 -9.48 -16.54
CA ARG A 595 13.37 -10.32 -16.44
C ARG A 595 13.15 -11.15 -17.70
N ALA A 596 13.25 -10.53 -18.89
CA ALA A 596 13.17 -11.23 -20.16
C ALA A 596 14.28 -12.29 -20.30
N GLY A 597 15.51 -11.95 -19.90
CA GLY A 597 16.68 -12.84 -19.96
C GLY A 597 16.59 -14.06 -19.04
N GLN A 598 15.73 -14.06 -18.02
CA GLN A 598 15.49 -15.26 -17.20
C GLN A 598 14.62 -16.29 -17.91
N LEU A 599 13.86 -15.87 -18.93
CA LEU A 599 12.81 -16.66 -19.55
C LEU A 599 13.13 -17.05 -20.99
N ILE A 600 13.83 -16.19 -21.74
CA ILE A 600 14.06 -16.37 -23.18
C ILE A 600 15.56 -16.42 -23.49
N PRO A 601 16.06 -17.47 -24.19
CA PRO A 601 17.46 -17.60 -24.58
C PRO A 601 18.06 -16.39 -25.32
N VAL A 602 17.35 -15.86 -26.31
CA VAL A 602 17.83 -14.71 -27.10
C VAL A 602 17.93 -13.45 -26.24
N ALA A 603 17.00 -13.27 -25.29
CA ALA A 603 17.06 -12.16 -24.34
C ALA A 603 18.18 -12.34 -23.31
N ALA A 604 18.45 -13.58 -22.88
CA ALA A 604 19.57 -13.90 -22.00
C ALA A 604 20.91 -13.55 -22.66
N LEU A 605 21.07 -13.91 -23.94
CA LEU A 605 22.25 -13.55 -24.72
C LEU A 605 22.42 -12.03 -24.87
N ALA A 606 21.33 -11.33 -25.17
CA ALA A 606 21.33 -9.87 -25.26
C ALA A 606 21.68 -9.20 -23.92
N CYS A 607 21.18 -9.74 -22.81
CA CYS A 607 21.47 -9.30 -21.45
C CYS A 607 22.96 -9.45 -21.13
N VAL A 608 23.56 -10.62 -21.42
CA VAL A 608 24.99 -10.86 -21.25
C VAL A 608 25.83 -9.89 -22.09
N ARG A 609 25.48 -9.70 -23.37
CA ARG A 609 26.17 -8.72 -24.25
C ARG A 609 26.14 -7.32 -23.67
N TYR A 610 24.96 -6.84 -23.27
CA TYR A 610 24.79 -5.51 -22.69
C TYR A 610 25.70 -5.27 -21.49
N PHE A 611 25.72 -6.19 -20.52
CA PHE A 611 26.54 -6.03 -19.31
C PHE A 611 28.05 -6.08 -19.56
N ILE A 612 28.49 -6.86 -20.56
CA ILE A 612 29.91 -6.89 -20.95
C ILE A 612 30.30 -5.57 -21.64
N GLU A 613 29.44 -5.04 -22.50
CA GLU A 613 29.64 -3.76 -23.18
C GLU A 613 29.63 -2.57 -22.22
N SER A 614 28.77 -2.57 -21.20
CA SER A 614 28.68 -1.51 -20.21
C SER A 614 29.86 -1.45 -19.23
N ARG A 615 30.76 -2.45 -19.26
CA ARG A 615 31.96 -2.56 -18.41
C ARG A 615 31.62 -2.51 -16.91
N GLU A 616 30.62 -3.29 -16.49
CA GLU A 616 30.33 -3.55 -15.07
C GLU A 616 30.91 -4.92 -14.62
N PRO A 617 32.23 -5.08 -14.48
CA PRO A 617 32.90 -6.37 -14.32
C PRO A 617 32.62 -7.08 -12.98
N LYS A 618 31.90 -6.42 -12.05
CA LYS A 618 31.61 -6.95 -10.71
C LYS A 618 30.25 -7.65 -10.61
N ASP A 619 29.41 -7.56 -11.63
CA ASP A 619 28.06 -8.10 -11.53
C ASP A 619 28.04 -9.62 -11.80
N ASN A 620 28.11 -10.41 -10.73
CA ASN A 620 27.97 -11.86 -10.80
C ASN A 620 26.56 -12.30 -11.30
N ARG A 621 25.57 -11.39 -11.41
CA ARG A 621 24.25 -11.71 -11.96
C ARG A 621 24.33 -12.15 -13.43
N ILE A 622 25.36 -11.74 -14.17
CA ILE A 622 25.60 -12.18 -15.57
C ILE A 622 25.66 -13.70 -15.68
N LEU A 623 26.27 -14.38 -14.70
CA LEU A 623 26.42 -15.84 -14.69
C LEU A 623 25.08 -16.58 -14.69
N LYS A 624 24.02 -15.97 -14.14
CA LYS A 624 22.67 -16.56 -14.11
C LYS A 624 22.07 -16.68 -15.52
N PHE A 625 22.52 -15.85 -16.46
CA PHE A 625 22.02 -15.81 -17.84
C PHE A 625 22.86 -16.64 -18.81
N MET A 626 24.14 -16.89 -18.49
CA MET A 626 25.09 -17.55 -19.40
C MET A 626 24.63 -18.93 -19.88
N ARG A 627 23.99 -19.71 -19.00
CA ARG A 627 23.46 -21.04 -19.38
C ARG A 627 22.36 -20.90 -20.44
N LEU A 628 21.36 -20.06 -20.19
CA LEU A 628 20.24 -19.87 -21.11
C LEU A 628 20.70 -19.17 -22.40
N ALA A 629 21.68 -18.26 -22.33
CA ALA A 629 22.28 -17.64 -23.49
C ALA A 629 22.96 -18.64 -24.43
N SER A 630 23.57 -19.70 -23.88
CA SER A 630 24.20 -20.76 -24.69
C SER A 630 23.20 -21.60 -25.49
N GLU A 631 21.92 -21.58 -25.14
CA GLU A 631 20.85 -22.22 -25.92
C GLU A 631 20.47 -21.39 -27.16
N ALA A 632 20.67 -20.06 -27.13
CA ALA A 632 20.45 -19.19 -28.28
C ALA A 632 21.64 -19.19 -29.24
N ASP A 633 22.84 -18.96 -28.71
CA ASP A 633 24.10 -18.99 -29.48
C ASP A 633 25.24 -19.46 -28.57
N PRO A 634 25.62 -20.74 -28.63
CA PRO A 634 26.69 -21.29 -27.79
C PRO A 634 28.08 -20.72 -28.12
N ALA A 635 28.32 -20.31 -29.37
CA ALA A 635 29.60 -19.78 -29.81
C ALA A 635 29.80 -18.36 -29.24
N GLU A 636 28.79 -17.51 -29.39
CA GLU A 636 28.79 -16.17 -28.82
C GLU A 636 28.79 -16.21 -27.29
N ALA A 637 27.95 -17.03 -26.65
CA ALA A 637 27.90 -17.10 -25.19
C ALA A 637 29.27 -17.51 -24.59
N ALA A 638 29.97 -18.45 -25.22
CA ALA A 638 31.32 -18.83 -24.80
C ALA A 638 32.33 -17.68 -24.97
N TYR A 639 32.24 -16.91 -26.06
CA TYR A 639 33.10 -15.76 -26.29
C TYR A 639 32.85 -14.64 -25.27
N LEU A 640 31.58 -14.37 -24.98
CA LEU A 640 31.17 -13.42 -23.95
C LEU A 640 31.64 -13.86 -22.55
N ASN A 641 31.57 -15.14 -22.23
CA ASN A 641 32.12 -15.65 -20.96
C ASN A 641 33.62 -15.43 -20.86
N TYR A 642 34.36 -15.62 -21.95
CA TYR A 642 35.78 -15.28 -22.02
C TYR A 642 36.01 -13.78 -21.79
N LEU A 643 35.26 -12.89 -22.45
CA LEU A 643 35.37 -11.44 -22.24
C LEU A 643 35.08 -11.04 -20.79
N PHE A 644 34.03 -11.62 -20.18
CA PHE A 644 33.67 -11.41 -18.79
C PHE A 644 34.82 -11.79 -17.83
N LEU A 645 35.41 -12.97 -18.00
CA LEU A 645 36.54 -13.43 -17.17
C LEU A 645 37.79 -12.56 -17.40
N ARG A 646 38.06 -12.16 -18.64
CA ARG A 646 39.17 -11.26 -19.00
C ARG A 646 39.04 -9.88 -18.35
N GLN A 647 37.84 -9.29 -18.31
CA GLN A 647 37.59 -8.02 -17.61
C GLN A 647 37.90 -8.11 -16.11
N ARG A 648 37.78 -9.30 -15.52
CA ARG A 648 38.15 -9.59 -14.12
C ARG A 648 39.62 -9.96 -13.94
N LYS A 649 40.44 -9.81 -14.98
CA LYS A 649 41.85 -10.21 -15.00
C LYS A 649 42.07 -11.69 -14.69
N MET A 650 41.07 -12.55 -14.99
CA MET A 650 41.18 -13.99 -14.86
C MET A 650 41.67 -14.61 -16.17
N ILE A 651 42.43 -15.69 -16.06
CA ILE A 651 42.88 -16.49 -17.20
C ILE A 651 41.70 -17.37 -17.64
N ALA A 652 41.25 -17.22 -18.88
CA ALA A 652 40.05 -17.91 -19.40
C ALA A 652 40.24 -18.61 -20.78
N PRO A 653 41.35 -19.33 -21.01
CA PRO A 653 41.64 -19.98 -22.29
C PRO A 653 40.57 -21.00 -22.67
N GLU A 654 39.98 -21.71 -21.70
CA GLU A 654 38.92 -22.69 -21.96
C GLU A 654 37.69 -22.09 -22.64
N SER A 655 37.25 -20.91 -22.20
CA SER A 655 36.07 -20.26 -22.78
C SER A 655 36.36 -19.72 -24.19
N LEU A 656 37.58 -19.24 -24.41
CA LEU A 656 38.05 -18.79 -25.72
C LEU A 656 38.17 -19.96 -26.72
N ILE A 657 38.78 -21.06 -26.29
CA ILE A 657 38.90 -22.30 -27.05
C ILE A 657 37.52 -22.86 -27.37
N LYS A 658 36.62 -22.86 -26.39
CA LYS A 658 35.24 -23.29 -26.60
C LYS A 658 34.55 -22.43 -27.66
N ALA A 659 34.59 -21.11 -27.56
CA ALA A 659 34.03 -20.23 -28.59
C ALA A 659 34.63 -20.45 -29.99
N ALA A 660 35.95 -20.62 -30.06
CA ALA A 660 36.68 -20.92 -31.29
C ALA A 660 36.28 -22.28 -31.91
N SER A 661 36.08 -23.30 -31.09
CA SER A 661 35.66 -24.64 -31.56
C SER A 661 34.29 -24.63 -32.23
N TRP A 662 33.42 -23.68 -31.84
CA TRP A 662 32.12 -23.42 -32.46
C TRP A 662 32.18 -22.44 -33.64
N GLY A 663 33.38 -21.96 -34.02
CA GLY A 663 33.59 -21.11 -35.20
C GLY A 663 33.39 -19.61 -34.97
N HIS A 664 33.39 -19.12 -33.72
CA HIS A 664 33.20 -17.69 -33.45
C HIS A 664 34.36 -16.83 -33.98
N ARG A 665 34.10 -15.99 -34.99
CA ARG A 665 35.13 -15.25 -35.76
C ARG A 665 36.09 -14.41 -34.89
N LEU A 666 35.58 -13.66 -33.92
CA LEU A 666 36.46 -12.83 -33.05
C LEU A 666 37.25 -13.70 -32.06
N ALA A 667 36.67 -14.82 -31.63
CA ALA A 667 37.35 -15.76 -30.74
C ALA A 667 38.53 -16.42 -31.45
N LEU A 668 38.38 -16.73 -32.75
CA LEU A 668 39.46 -17.28 -33.57
C LEU A 668 40.66 -16.34 -33.66
N SER A 669 40.43 -15.07 -34.00
CA SER A 669 41.52 -14.08 -34.09
C SER A 669 42.19 -13.83 -32.74
N GLU A 670 41.41 -13.79 -31.65
CA GLU A 670 41.99 -13.65 -30.32
C GLU A 670 42.75 -14.91 -29.89
N LEU A 671 42.25 -16.11 -30.18
CA LEU A 671 42.93 -17.37 -29.87
C LEU A 671 44.25 -17.48 -30.62
N GLU A 672 44.29 -17.09 -31.89
CA GLU A 672 45.52 -17.05 -32.69
C GLU A 672 46.59 -16.18 -32.02
N ASN A 673 46.24 -14.94 -31.65
CA ASN A 673 47.14 -14.02 -30.97
C ASN A 673 47.57 -14.53 -29.59
N TYR A 674 46.62 -15.08 -28.83
CA TYR A 674 46.83 -15.60 -27.49
C TYR A 674 47.80 -16.79 -27.52
N MET A 675 47.58 -17.76 -28.42
CA MET A 675 48.47 -18.90 -28.63
C MET A 675 49.84 -18.46 -29.15
N GLY A 676 49.90 -17.57 -30.15
CA GLY A 676 51.15 -17.08 -30.72
C GLY A 676 52.07 -16.47 -29.68
N ARG A 677 51.53 -15.59 -28.84
CA ARG A 677 52.28 -14.95 -27.75
C ARG A 677 52.89 -15.95 -26.78
N TYR A 678 52.13 -16.93 -26.28
CA TYR A 678 52.65 -17.90 -25.30
C TYR A 678 53.63 -18.90 -25.90
N VAL A 679 53.50 -19.20 -27.19
CA VAL A 679 54.48 -20.00 -27.92
C VAL A 679 55.80 -19.24 -28.07
N GLU A 680 55.75 -17.94 -28.38
CA GLU A 680 56.93 -17.07 -28.46
C GLU A 680 57.60 -16.86 -27.09
N GLU A 681 56.81 -16.66 -26.04
CA GLU A 681 57.28 -16.55 -24.65
C GLU A 681 57.78 -17.88 -24.04
N LYS A 682 57.70 -19.00 -24.79
CA LYS A 682 58.06 -20.36 -24.36
C LYS A 682 57.38 -20.78 -23.04
N ASN A 683 56.13 -20.38 -22.82
CA ASN A 683 55.39 -20.70 -21.60
C ASN A 683 54.77 -22.11 -21.70
N THR A 684 55.54 -23.12 -21.30
CA THR A 684 55.22 -24.55 -21.49
C THR A 684 54.00 -25.01 -20.69
N GLN A 685 53.76 -24.43 -19.51
CA GLN A 685 52.68 -24.85 -18.62
C GLN A 685 51.31 -24.56 -19.25
N LEU A 686 51.05 -23.33 -19.67
CA LEU A 686 49.76 -22.95 -20.27
C LEU A 686 49.51 -23.66 -21.61
N VAL A 687 50.56 -23.87 -22.40
CA VAL A 687 50.48 -24.60 -23.66
C VAL A 687 50.09 -26.05 -23.42
N LYS A 688 50.71 -26.71 -22.44
CA LYS A 688 50.42 -28.09 -22.04
C LYS A 688 49.00 -28.24 -21.51
N ASP A 689 48.58 -27.32 -20.65
CA ASP A 689 47.34 -27.47 -19.88
C ASP A 689 46.09 -27.12 -20.71
N PHE A 690 46.19 -26.20 -21.68
CA PHE A 690 45.01 -25.71 -22.42
C PHE A 690 45.09 -25.95 -23.93
N PHE A 691 46.19 -25.61 -24.59
CA PHE A 691 46.25 -25.63 -26.06
C PHE A 691 46.47 -27.02 -26.62
N ILE A 692 47.33 -27.83 -26.01
CA ILE A 692 47.54 -29.21 -26.46
C ILE A 692 46.25 -30.03 -26.37
N PRO A 693 45.52 -30.09 -25.24
CA PRO A 693 44.25 -30.81 -25.18
C PRO A 693 43.25 -30.33 -26.23
N ALA A 694 43.16 -29.02 -26.45
CA ALA A 694 42.26 -28.43 -27.44
C ALA A 694 42.63 -28.80 -28.89
N LEU A 695 43.93 -28.83 -29.20
CA LEU A 695 44.43 -29.31 -30.48
C LEU A 695 44.13 -30.81 -30.61
N LEU A 696 44.32 -31.62 -29.58
CA LEU A 696 44.04 -33.07 -29.63
C LEU A 696 42.53 -33.40 -29.70
N ASP A 697 41.65 -32.50 -29.25
CA ASP A 697 40.19 -32.58 -29.48
C ASP A 697 39.82 -32.25 -30.94
N GLY A 698 40.77 -31.77 -31.75
CA GLY A 698 40.65 -31.59 -33.21
C GLY A 698 39.81 -30.40 -33.69
N LYS A 699 38.88 -29.90 -32.87
CA LYS A 699 37.85 -28.93 -33.30
C LYS A 699 38.38 -27.53 -33.66
N ILE A 700 39.52 -27.11 -33.13
CA ILE A 700 40.09 -25.76 -33.37
C ILE A 700 41.10 -25.72 -34.52
N GLN A 701 41.65 -26.87 -34.93
CA GLN A 701 42.75 -26.95 -35.90
C GLN A 701 42.34 -26.46 -37.31
N LYS A 702 41.06 -26.65 -37.67
CA LYS A 702 40.49 -26.20 -38.94
C LYS A 702 40.41 -24.68 -39.09
N TYR A 703 40.53 -23.93 -38.00
CA TYR A 703 40.37 -22.48 -37.99
C TYR A 703 41.64 -21.71 -37.66
N LEU A 704 42.74 -22.40 -37.33
CA LEU A 704 44.01 -21.80 -36.95
C LEU A 704 45.04 -21.91 -38.08
N PRO A 705 46.01 -20.97 -38.15
CA PRO A 705 47.11 -21.07 -39.11
C PRO A 705 47.94 -22.35 -38.89
N PRO A 706 48.26 -23.11 -39.96
CA PRO A 706 49.04 -24.35 -39.83
C PRO A 706 50.39 -24.14 -39.14
N ASP A 707 51.07 -23.03 -39.42
CA ASP A 707 52.37 -22.71 -38.81
C ASP A 707 52.30 -22.59 -37.28
N LEU A 708 51.26 -21.93 -36.77
CA LEU A 708 51.06 -21.74 -35.34
C LEU A 708 50.80 -23.08 -34.65
N VAL A 709 49.90 -23.90 -35.21
CA VAL A 709 49.59 -25.24 -34.69
C VAL A 709 50.86 -26.09 -34.58
N ILE A 710 51.68 -26.11 -35.63
CA ILE A 710 52.91 -26.89 -35.68
C ILE A 710 53.95 -26.38 -34.68
N LYS A 711 54.14 -25.06 -34.58
CA LYS A 711 55.03 -24.46 -33.58
C LYS A 711 54.61 -24.81 -32.14
N THR A 712 53.30 -24.81 -31.86
CA THR A 712 52.77 -25.18 -30.55
C THR A 712 53.06 -26.64 -30.20
N VAL A 713 52.85 -27.56 -31.14
CA VAL A 713 53.12 -28.99 -30.96
C VAL A 713 54.61 -29.24 -30.75
N ILE A 714 55.47 -28.61 -31.55
CA ILE A 714 56.92 -28.76 -31.47
C ILE A 714 57.47 -28.23 -30.14
N LEU A 715 57.02 -27.05 -29.69
CA LEU A 715 57.44 -26.48 -28.41
C LEU A 715 57.20 -27.45 -27.24
N MET A 716 56.11 -28.20 -27.27
CA MET A 716 55.76 -29.16 -26.22
C MET A 716 56.56 -30.45 -26.26
N ILE A 717 56.99 -30.88 -27.44
CA ILE A 717 57.92 -32.00 -27.61
C ILE A 717 59.31 -31.62 -27.09
N ASP A 718 59.77 -30.41 -27.44
CA ASP A 718 61.13 -29.96 -27.13
C ASP A 718 61.37 -29.75 -25.63
N THR A 719 60.31 -29.51 -24.86
CA THR A 719 60.37 -29.10 -23.45
C THR A 719 60.17 -30.24 -22.45
N GLN A 720 60.02 -31.48 -22.92
CA GLN A 720 60.06 -32.67 -22.06
C GLN A 720 61.49 -33.05 -21.64
N THR A 721 61.61 -33.66 -20.47
CA THR A 721 62.84 -34.28 -19.96
C THR A 721 63.33 -35.38 -20.90
N GLU A 722 64.64 -35.48 -21.11
CA GLU A 722 65.24 -36.39 -22.10
C GLU A 722 64.83 -37.87 -21.91
N ASP A 723 64.67 -38.31 -20.66
CA ASP A 723 64.33 -39.69 -20.32
C ASP A 723 62.90 -40.09 -20.74
N ASP A 724 61.93 -39.17 -20.74
CA ASP A 724 60.52 -39.43 -21.11
C ASP A 724 60.17 -38.96 -22.53
N LYS A 725 61.07 -38.24 -23.18
CA LYS A 725 60.84 -37.56 -24.47
C LYS A 725 60.43 -38.52 -25.60
N PRO A 726 61.05 -39.70 -25.81
CA PRO A 726 60.70 -40.58 -26.93
C PRO A 726 59.27 -41.15 -26.80
N ALA A 727 58.93 -41.66 -25.60
CA ALA A 727 57.62 -42.25 -25.32
C ALA A 727 56.50 -41.20 -25.34
N TYR A 728 56.76 -40.02 -24.78
CA TYR A 728 55.82 -38.89 -24.82
C TYR A 728 55.56 -38.42 -26.25
N THR A 729 56.63 -38.27 -27.06
CA THR A 729 56.53 -37.82 -28.46
C THR A 729 55.69 -38.78 -29.28
N ALA A 730 55.92 -40.09 -29.14
CA ALA A 730 55.14 -41.10 -29.85
C ALA A 730 53.65 -41.07 -29.47
N LYS A 731 53.34 -40.98 -28.18
CA LYS A 731 51.95 -40.87 -27.70
C LYS A 731 51.26 -39.60 -28.20
N MET A 732 51.94 -38.46 -28.12
CA MET A 732 51.43 -37.16 -28.56
C MET A 732 51.14 -37.12 -30.07
N MET A 733 52.07 -37.63 -30.88
CA MET A 733 51.91 -37.64 -32.33
C MET A 733 50.81 -38.59 -32.76
N SER A 734 50.72 -39.77 -32.13
CA SER A 734 49.61 -40.70 -32.37
C SER A 734 48.25 -40.05 -32.10
N LEU A 735 48.09 -39.37 -30.95
CA LEU A 735 46.85 -38.65 -30.60
C LEU A 735 46.57 -37.49 -31.56
N PHE A 736 47.59 -36.74 -31.96
CA PHE A 736 47.42 -35.61 -32.89
C PHE A 736 47.04 -36.08 -34.30
N ILE A 737 47.65 -37.16 -34.80
CA ILE A 737 47.29 -37.80 -36.07
C ILE A 737 45.86 -38.33 -36.00
N HIS A 738 45.49 -38.97 -34.88
CA HIS A 738 44.12 -39.45 -34.68
C HIS A 738 43.11 -38.29 -34.78
N ALA A 739 43.38 -37.17 -34.11
CA ALA A 739 42.54 -35.97 -34.16
C ALA A 739 42.42 -35.38 -35.56
N LEU A 740 43.53 -35.31 -36.30
CA LEU A 740 43.56 -34.84 -37.69
C LEU A 740 42.77 -35.76 -38.63
N LYS A 741 42.81 -37.08 -38.40
CA LYS A 741 42.04 -38.06 -39.18
C LYS A 741 40.54 -38.00 -38.85
N SER A 742 40.18 -37.81 -37.57
CA SER A 742 38.79 -37.79 -37.15
C SER A 742 38.03 -36.53 -37.59
N GLU A 743 38.65 -35.36 -37.47
CA GLU A 743 38.01 -34.07 -37.83
C GLU A 743 38.26 -33.66 -39.30
N ASN A 744 39.28 -34.25 -39.94
CA ASN A 744 39.67 -34.02 -41.33
C ASN A 744 39.71 -32.53 -41.76
N PRO A 745 40.53 -31.69 -41.10
CA PRO A 745 40.58 -30.27 -41.42
C PRO A 745 41.14 -30.02 -42.83
N PRO A 746 40.75 -28.93 -43.52
CA PRO A 746 41.25 -28.62 -44.87
C PRO A 746 42.77 -28.49 -44.94
N SER A 747 43.40 -28.11 -43.83
CA SER A 747 44.84 -27.96 -43.67
C SER A 747 45.55 -29.27 -43.29
N ARG A 748 44.88 -30.42 -43.22
CA ARG A 748 45.43 -31.70 -42.74
C ARG A 748 46.76 -32.07 -43.40
N ASN A 749 46.79 -32.13 -44.74
CA ASN A 749 48.01 -32.49 -45.48
C ASN A 749 49.12 -31.45 -45.28
N THR A 750 48.78 -30.16 -45.20
CA THR A 750 49.73 -29.07 -44.92
C THR A 750 50.31 -29.19 -43.52
N LEU A 751 49.49 -29.48 -42.51
CA LEU A 751 49.90 -29.69 -41.12
C LEU A 751 50.87 -30.87 -41.03
N ILE A 752 50.53 -32.02 -41.62
CA ILE A 752 51.39 -33.21 -41.59
C ILE A 752 52.73 -32.94 -42.32
N THR A 753 52.69 -32.28 -43.49
CA THR A 753 53.89 -31.95 -44.26
C THR A 753 54.78 -30.95 -43.51
N MET A 754 54.20 -29.92 -42.89
CA MET A 754 54.95 -28.96 -42.08
C MET A 754 55.52 -29.59 -40.81
N LEU A 755 54.81 -30.55 -40.21
CA LEU A 755 55.30 -31.29 -39.06
C LEU A 755 56.55 -32.10 -39.44
N LEU A 756 56.49 -32.84 -40.57
CA LEU A 756 57.63 -33.60 -41.11
C LEU A 756 58.81 -32.69 -41.45
N ALA A 757 58.56 -31.54 -42.10
CA ALA A 757 59.61 -30.61 -42.49
C ALA A 757 60.29 -29.90 -41.30
N LYS A 758 59.55 -29.58 -40.23
CA LYS A 758 60.07 -28.86 -39.07
C LYS A 758 60.64 -29.77 -37.96
N SER A 759 60.70 -31.08 -38.21
CA SER A 759 61.09 -32.09 -37.22
C SER A 759 62.30 -32.93 -37.61
N GLU A 760 63.14 -32.46 -38.54
CA GLU A 760 64.38 -33.15 -38.93
C GLU A 760 65.22 -33.50 -37.69
N GLY A 761 65.48 -34.81 -37.51
CA GLY A 761 66.24 -35.37 -36.37
C GLY A 761 65.46 -35.55 -35.05
N ARG A 762 64.16 -35.23 -35.00
CA ARG A 762 63.34 -35.25 -33.76
C ARG A 762 62.42 -36.45 -33.62
N PHE A 763 62.12 -37.14 -34.71
CA PHE A 763 61.20 -38.28 -34.74
C PHE A 763 61.93 -39.57 -35.15
N SER A 764 61.44 -40.72 -34.65
CA SER A 764 61.94 -42.02 -35.10
C SER A 764 61.54 -42.28 -36.55
N ALA A 765 62.29 -43.13 -37.24
CA ALA A 765 61.97 -43.52 -38.63
C ALA A 765 60.56 -44.11 -38.76
N GLU A 766 60.10 -44.83 -37.72
CA GLU A 766 58.76 -45.41 -37.63
C GLU A 766 57.67 -44.33 -37.55
N LEU A 767 57.85 -43.29 -36.72
CA LEU A 767 56.93 -42.15 -36.63
C LEU A 767 56.86 -41.36 -37.93
N CYS A 768 58.01 -41.13 -38.57
CA CYS A 768 58.08 -40.46 -39.87
C CYS A 768 57.31 -41.25 -40.93
N HIS A 769 57.38 -42.59 -40.87
CA HIS A 769 56.64 -43.47 -41.75
C HIS A 769 55.13 -43.39 -41.49
N GLU A 770 54.69 -43.43 -40.22
CA GLU A 770 53.28 -43.28 -39.84
C GLU A 770 52.68 -41.92 -40.26
N LEU A 771 53.42 -40.83 -40.05
CA LEU A 771 53.03 -39.48 -40.49
C LEU A 771 52.92 -39.40 -42.01
N SER A 772 53.86 -39.98 -42.75
CA SER A 772 53.83 -40.00 -44.22
C SER A 772 52.66 -40.80 -44.77
N GLN A 773 52.29 -41.91 -44.13
CA GLN A 773 51.12 -42.71 -44.49
C GLN A 773 49.78 -42.03 -44.17
N ALA A 774 49.77 -41.03 -43.27
CA ALA A 774 48.58 -40.25 -42.94
C ALA A 774 48.25 -39.16 -43.97
N ILE A 775 49.17 -38.86 -44.90
CA ILE A 775 48.94 -37.96 -46.04
C ILE A 775 48.09 -38.70 -47.06
N GLU A 776 46.85 -38.24 -47.27
CA GLU A 776 46.05 -38.75 -48.39
C GLU A 776 46.64 -38.22 -49.71
N PRO A 777 46.72 -39.06 -50.77
CA PRO A 777 47.18 -38.61 -52.07
C PRO A 777 46.26 -37.48 -52.57
N ALA A 778 46.86 -36.34 -52.92
CA ALA A 778 46.13 -35.21 -53.46
C ALA A 778 45.30 -35.66 -54.68
N PRO A 779 44.03 -35.25 -54.81
CA PRO A 779 43.35 -35.41 -56.10
C PRO A 779 44.15 -34.60 -57.13
N LEU A 780 44.56 -35.28 -58.21
CA LEU A 780 45.20 -34.64 -59.37
C LEU A 780 44.30 -33.50 -59.88
N PRO A 781 44.88 -32.34 -60.23
CA PRO A 781 44.10 -31.24 -60.79
C PRO A 781 43.81 -31.55 -62.26
N ASP A 782 42.58 -31.94 -62.58
CA ASP A 782 42.13 -31.92 -63.97
C ASP A 782 41.98 -30.46 -64.44
N LYS A 783 42.48 -30.23 -65.66
CA LYS A 783 42.71 -28.94 -66.30
C LYS A 783 41.43 -28.08 -66.45
N ALA A 784 41.60 -26.80 -66.08
CA ALA A 784 41.09 -25.58 -66.70
C ALA A 784 39.57 -25.43 -67.01
N LEU A 785 38.88 -24.65 -66.14
CA LEU A 785 38.02 -23.47 -66.39
C LEU A 785 36.98 -23.50 -67.54
N PRO A 786 35.74 -23.01 -67.31
CA PRO A 786 35.54 -21.61 -66.90
C PRO A 786 34.44 -21.35 -65.85
N SER A 787 34.63 -20.32 -65.04
CA SER A 787 33.51 -19.59 -64.41
C SER A 787 32.79 -18.73 -65.47
N PRO A 788 31.53 -18.30 -65.30
CA PRO A 788 30.89 -18.03 -64.00
C PRO A 788 29.39 -18.39 -63.91
N GLU A 789 28.82 -18.01 -62.77
CA GLU A 789 27.40 -17.65 -62.57
C GLU A 789 26.37 -18.73 -62.19
N THR A 790 26.07 -18.69 -60.88
CA THR A 790 24.72 -18.68 -60.27
C THR A 790 23.98 -20.00 -60.00
N GLN A 791 23.52 -20.07 -58.73
CA GLN A 791 22.45 -20.92 -58.16
C GLN A 791 22.83 -22.39 -57.91
N GLY A 792 22.65 -22.98 -56.73
CA GLY A 792 22.01 -22.54 -55.50
C GLY A 792 21.70 -23.78 -54.63
N ILE A 793 21.41 -23.52 -53.35
CA ILE A 793 20.67 -24.36 -52.40
C ILE A 793 21.49 -25.38 -51.58
N ALA A 794 21.94 -24.94 -50.40
CA ALA A 794 21.67 -25.63 -49.13
C ALA A 794 21.68 -24.62 -47.96
N SER A 795 20.48 -24.29 -47.49
CA SER A 795 20.10 -23.70 -46.19
C SER A 795 20.98 -22.60 -45.57
N VAL A 796 20.57 -21.35 -45.81
CA VAL A 796 20.94 -20.17 -45.01
C VAL A 796 19.97 -20.07 -43.83
N SER A 797 20.46 -20.23 -42.60
CA SER A 797 19.82 -19.65 -41.41
C SER A 797 20.49 -18.29 -41.15
N PHE A 798 19.72 -17.23 -41.33
CA PHE A 798 20.13 -15.83 -41.32
C PHE A 798 20.68 -15.36 -39.96
N ALA A 799 21.88 -14.76 -39.95
CA ALA A 799 22.23 -13.62 -39.10
C ALA A 799 23.53 -12.92 -39.54
N ARG A 800 23.39 -11.63 -39.91
CA ARG A 800 24.35 -10.51 -39.84
C ARG A 800 25.65 -10.50 -40.68
N GLN A 801 25.79 -9.41 -41.44
CA GLN A 801 26.83 -8.36 -41.39
C GLN A 801 26.59 -7.41 -42.59
N LYS A 802 26.78 -6.08 -42.63
CA LYS A 802 27.44 -4.99 -41.86
C LYS A 802 26.80 -3.68 -42.41
N GLY A 803 26.67 -2.54 -41.72
CA GLY A 803 27.67 -1.83 -40.93
C GLY A 803 28.46 -0.85 -41.81
N LEU A 804 28.17 0.44 -41.75
CA LEU A 804 29.03 1.52 -42.26
C LEU A 804 28.88 2.75 -41.36
N PHE A 805 29.84 2.93 -40.45
CA PHE A 805 30.22 4.21 -39.89
C PHE A 805 31.68 4.43 -40.28
N VAL A 806 31.94 5.45 -41.09
CA VAL A 806 33.27 6.03 -41.29
C VAL A 806 33.38 7.21 -40.32
N ARG A 807 34.50 7.28 -39.62
CA ARG A 807 34.94 8.43 -38.81
C ARG A 807 36.12 9.05 -39.54
N GLU A 808 36.02 10.32 -39.91
CA GLU A 808 37.18 11.20 -40.11
C GLU A 808 36.76 12.67 -39.91
N SER A 809 37.71 13.46 -39.41
CA SER A 809 37.56 14.76 -38.76
C SER A 809 38.07 15.93 -39.63
N LEU A 810 37.42 17.10 -39.49
CA LEU A 810 37.94 18.49 -39.53
C LEU A 810 38.99 18.88 -40.62
N ASN A 811 38.61 19.76 -41.57
CA ASN A 811 38.95 21.21 -41.57
C ASN A 811 38.61 21.93 -42.91
N GLU A 812 38.32 23.23 -42.78
CA GLU A 812 38.44 24.36 -43.73
C GLU A 812 37.53 24.47 -44.99
N GLY A 813 36.63 25.46 -44.95
CA GLY A 813 36.86 26.68 -45.76
C GLY A 813 35.99 26.96 -47.01
N VAL A 814 35.11 27.96 -46.86
CA VAL A 814 34.92 29.11 -47.79
C VAL A 814 34.00 28.98 -49.03
N ASP A 815 32.94 29.80 -48.94
CA ASP A 815 32.23 30.67 -49.91
C ASP A 815 31.21 30.18 -50.97
N ASP A 816 30.04 30.80 -50.78
CA ASP A 816 29.26 31.64 -51.71
C ASP A 816 28.20 31.07 -52.67
N THR A 817 26.97 31.44 -52.31
CA THR A 817 26.08 32.38 -53.04
C THR A 817 24.75 31.89 -53.62
N ARG A 818 23.72 32.65 -53.17
CA ARG A 818 22.50 33.15 -53.84
C ARG A 818 21.32 32.19 -53.94
N LYS A 819 20.28 32.38 -53.10
CA LYS A 819 19.17 33.37 -53.19
C LYS A 819 18.25 33.17 -54.40
N THR A 820 16.98 32.86 -54.14
CA THR A 820 15.82 33.68 -54.57
C THR A 820 14.53 33.28 -53.84
N THR A 821 13.96 34.25 -53.13
CA THR A 821 12.57 34.39 -52.61
C THR A 821 11.67 35.00 -53.71
N PRO A 822 10.32 35.21 -53.59
CA PRO A 822 9.64 36.08 -52.59
C PRO A 822 8.26 35.58 -52.06
N ALA A 823 7.87 35.86 -50.81
CA ALA A 823 7.00 36.96 -50.27
C ALA A 823 5.52 36.90 -50.73
N ALA A 824 4.46 37.15 -49.93
CA ALA A 824 4.27 38.02 -48.78
C ALA A 824 3.00 37.66 -47.94
N SER A 825 2.95 38.09 -46.68
CA SER A 825 1.74 38.23 -45.82
C SER A 825 1.09 39.62 -46.03
N PRO A 826 -0.14 39.93 -45.53
CA PRO A 826 -0.39 40.22 -44.10
C PRO A 826 -1.79 39.80 -43.54
N GLY A 827 -1.95 39.83 -42.19
CA GLY A 827 -3.10 39.37 -41.35
C GLY A 827 -4.41 40.19 -41.45
N PRO A 828 -5.30 40.30 -40.41
CA PRO A 828 -5.21 39.92 -38.98
C PRO A 828 -6.43 39.10 -38.41
N HIS A 829 -6.34 38.74 -37.11
CA HIS A 829 -7.29 38.16 -36.13
C HIS A 829 -8.78 38.61 -36.16
N PRO A 830 -9.72 38.14 -35.29
CA PRO A 830 -9.83 36.92 -34.44
C PRO A 830 -11.24 36.22 -34.51
N LEU A 831 -11.35 35.00 -33.96
CA LEU A 831 -12.39 34.55 -33.00
C LEU A 831 -11.97 33.20 -32.39
#